data_AF-A0A2V5PP57-F1
#
_entry.id   AF-A0A2V5PP57-F1
#
_cell.length_a   1.000
_cell.length_b   1.000
_cell.length_c   1.000
_cell.angle_alpha   90.00
_cell.angle_beta   90.00
_cell.angle_gamma   90.00
#
_symmetry.space_group_name_H-M   'P 1'
#
loop_
_entity.id
_entity.type
_entity.pdbx_description
1 polymer ?
#
loop_
_entity_poly.entity_id
_entity_poly.type
_entity_poly.pdbx_seq_one_letter_code
_entity_poly.pdbx_strand_id
1 'polypeptide(L)'
;MSGFFEEVKRRKVYRVAVAYVIAAGGIIQLGSAAFPAWELPNWALRLVIVLLLVGFPIALILAWAFDVTPQGIQATPELAVPRTHRRRNVIMLVATGVILSAIAGFFLLPRISSAHKIDKSIAVLPFENLSDDKENAYFADGIQDDVLTNLSKIGDLKVISRTSVMPYRGKASNVREIGKALGVGAVLEGSVRRVGNRVRVNVQLICADTDEHLWAEDYDRELTDVFAIQTDLAQKIAEALQAKLSPGEKSRMERKPTENGEAYLAFVQAQNLTCAVEDFDKLKQGEQLYERAVQLDPNFALALARSSLLQSWIVHTFDRTPERREKARTLAERALQLQPDLPEAHLALGSSYYYGDNNYDAALREFEVAQRGLPNESEVYLSLAAIQRRQGKWVESTANFEKAVSLNPKDIWPLQNLAFNYEMLRNFDKANATIDRALALDPTALPPLEVKSKLAIAEKGDFSVAEKAFAAVKSIPMTNEQKLRTASARADIFLLERKPSEALQEAENLPDDLLAGLPGALGGKYYVIGFSRKALQDDAGARAAFEKARGAIEKQLKRSSDVAELHIQLAKVLAQLNQRDSALAEARRASELQPESKDAFGGPEITEGVAQVYAILGENGRAIEILDELLSRPSAVTVQGLKINPTWDPLRNDPGFQALLSKYAGKT
;
A
#
# COMPACT_ATOMS: atom_id res chain seq x y z
N MET A 1 6.08 -44.82 47.26
CA MET A 1 6.88 -45.07 46.04
C MET A 1 7.99 -46.11 46.22
N SER A 2 8.18 -46.72 47.39
CA SER A 2 9.30 -47.63 47.69
C SER A 2 9.27 -49.00 46.97
N GLY A 3 8.10 -49.52 46.57
CA GLY A 3 8.01 -50.87 45.99
C GLY A 3 8.28 -51.01 44.48
N PHE A 4 8.29 -49.92 43.69
CA PHE A 4 8.44 -50.02 42.23
C PHE A 4 9.91 -50.12 41.79
N PHE A 5 10.78 -49.27 42.33
CA PHE A 5 12.20 -49.27 41.98
C PHE A 5 12.93 -50.53 42.45
N GLU A 6 12.55 -51.09 43.61
CA GLU A 6 13.08 -52.38 44.06
C GLU A 6 12.68 -53.52 43.12
N GLU A 7 11.45 -53.50 42.59
CA GLU A 7 10.96 -54.49 41.65
C GLU A 7 11.67 -54.40 40.28
N VAL A 8 11.91 -53.17 39.78
CA VAL A 8 12.72 -52.91 38.57
C VAL A 8 14.15 -53.45 38.73
N LYS A 9 14.75 -53.24 39.92
CA LYS A 9 16.11 -53.72 40.24
C LYS A 9 16.14 -55.25 40.37
N ARG A 10 15.14 -55.86 41.03
CA ARG A 10 15.02 -57.32 41.18
C ARG A 10 14.87 -58.01 39.84
N ARG A 11 13.99 -57.50 38.98
CA ARG A 11 13.72 -58.04 37.64
C ARG A 11 14.79 -57.66 36.61
N LYS A 12 15.85 -56.95 37.03
CA LYS A 12 16.98 -56.52 36.19
C LYS A 12 16.56 -55.75 34.92
N VAL A 13 15.38 -55.14 34.91
CA VAL A 13 14.84 -54.42 33.72
C VAL A 13 15.77 -53.28 33.30
N TYR A 14 16.47 -52.66 34.27
CA TYR A 14 17.49 -51.65 34.00
C TYR A 14 18.64 -52.15 33.11
N ARG A 15 19.01 -53.44 33.16
CA ARG A 15 20.06 -54.01 32.30
C ARG A 15 19.59 -54.10 30.85
N VAL A 16 18.33 -54.49 30.64
CA VAL A 16 17.73 -54.54 29.30
C VAL A 16 17.55 -53.14 28.75
N ALA A 17 17.15 -52.16 29.58
CA ALA A 17 17.06 -50.77 29.18
C ALA A 17 18.42 -50.23 28.68
N VAL A 18 19.49 -50.44 29.44
CA VAL A 18 20.85 -50.01 29.07
C VAL A 18 21.33 -50.72 27.80
N ALA A 19 21.16 -52.05 27.72
CA ALA A 19 21.55 -52.83 26.54
C ALA A 19 20.80 -52.38 25.28
N TYR A 20 19.50 -52.08 25.40
CA TYR A 20 18.68 -51.59 24.31
C TYR A 20 19.15 -50.22 23.81
N VAL A 21 19.48 -49.29 24.72
CA VAL A 21 20.00 -47.97 24.33
C VAL A 21 21.35 -48.10 23.60
N ILE A 22 22.25 -48.96 24.07
CA ILE A 22 23.54 -49.20 23.41
C ILE A 22 23.34 -49.80 22.01
N ALA A 23 22.48 -50.83 21.89
CA ALA A 23 22.19 -51.46 20.61
C ALA A 23 21.49 -50.50 19.63
N ALA A 24 20.50 -49.74 20.10
CA ALA A 24 19.82 -48.71 19.32
C ALA A 24 20.80 -47.63 18.83
N GLY A 25 21.71 -47.18 19.71
CA GLY A 25 22.78 -46.24 19.35
C GLY A 25 23.69 -46.79 18.25
N GLY A 26 24.12 -48.05 18.36
CA GLY A 26 24.93 -48.71 17.33
C GLY A 26 24.21 -48.85 15.98
N ILE A 27 22.92 -49.20 15.99
CA ILE A 27 22.08 -49.29 14.78
C ILE A 27 21.94 -47.92 14.11
N ILE A 28 21.69 -46.86 14.89
CA ILE A 28 21.58 -45.50 14.37
C ILE A 28 22.91 -45.04 13.79
N GLN A 29 24.03 -45.31 14.47
CA GLN A 29 25.37 -44.93 14.00
C GLN A 29 25.72 -45.65 12.69
N LEU A 30 25.49 -46.96 12.60
CA LEU A 30 25.68 -47.73 11.37
C LEU A 30 24.76 -47.24 10.24
N GLY A 31 23.48 -46.99 10.53
CA GLY A 31 22.52 -46.47 9.57
C GLY A 31 22.92 -45.08 9.05
N SER A 32 23.41 -44.20 9.92
CA SER A 32 23.85 -42.85 9.53
C SER A 32 25.06 -42.85 8.60
N ALA A 33 25.95 -43.84 8.72
CA ALA A 33 27.11 -43.98 7.84
C ALA A 33 26.78 -44.75 6.55
N ALA A 34 25.97 -45.81 6.64
CA ALA A 34 25.70 -46.71 5.52
C ALA A 34 24.60 -46.19 4.59
N PHE A 35 23.54 -45.55 5.10
CA PHE A 35 22.38 -45.20 4.27
C PHE A 35 22.71 -44.17 3.17
N PRO A 36 23.50 -43.11 3.45
CA PRO A 36 23.95 -42.18 2.41
C PRO A 36 24.83 -42.85 1.34
N ALA A 37 25.67 -43.81 1.74
CA ALA A 37 26.55 -44.54 0.83
C ALA A 37 25.79 -45.45 -0.16
N TRP A 38 24.50 -45.73 0.10
CA TRP A 38 23.61 -46.54 -0.72
C TRP A 38 22.47 -45.72 -1.33
N GLU A 39 22.58 -44.39 -1.32
CA GLU A 39 21.57 -43.44 -1.85
C GLU A 39 20.15 -43.66 -1.30
N LEU A 40 20.03 -44.18 -0.08
CA LEU A 40 18.72 -44.40 0.53
C LEU A 40 18.06 -43.05 0.87
N PRO A 41 16.73 -42.92 0.70
CA PRO A 41 16.03 -41.70 1.03
C PRO A 41 16.23 -41.27 2.48
N ASN A 42 16.32 -39.96 2.74
CA ASN A 42 16.51 -39.39 4.09
C ASN A 42 15.42 -39.80 5.11
N TRP A 43 14.26 -40.26 4.64
CA TRP A 43 13.19 -40.77 5.52
C TRP A 43 13.49 -42.17 6.08
N ALA A 44 14.35 -42.98 5.44
CA ALA A 44 14.62 -44.36 5.83
C ALA A 44 15.29 -44.44 7.21
N LEU A 45 16.30 -43.61 7.48
CA LEU A 45 16.94 -43.54 8.80
C LEU A 45 15.95 -43.10 9.88
N ARG A 46 15.04 -42.17 9.53
CA ARG A 46 13.99 -41.69 10.45
C ARG A 46 13.02 -42.82 10.83
N LEU A 47 12.64 -43.66 9.87
CA LEU A 47 11.79 -44.82 10.12
C LEU A 47 12.46 -45.81 11.10
N VAL A 48 13.76 -46.05 10.96
CA VAL A 48 14.53 -46.88 11.91
C VAL A 48 14.51 -46.29 13.32
N ILE A 49 14.70 -44.98 13.47
CA ILE A 49 14.66 -44.30 14.77
C ILE A 49 13.26 -44.43 15.40
N VAL A 50 12.19 -44.23 14.62
CA VAL A 50 10.81 -44.38 15.11
C VAL A 50 10.55 -45.81 15.58
N LEU A 51 10.97 -46.82 14.82
CA LEU A 51 10.83 -48.22 15.21
C LEU A 51 11.58 -48.54 16.50
N LEU A 52 12.78 -47.99 16.69
CA LEU A 52 13.56 -48.15 17.92
C LEU A 52 12.88 -47.49 19.13
N LEU A 53 12.29 -46.31 18.95
CA LEU A 53 11.55 -45.60 20.00
C LEU A 53 10.26 -46.33 20.41
N VAL A 54 9.54 -46.92 19.45
CA VAL A 54 8.35 -47.75 19.71
C VAL A 54 8.74 -49.10 20.34
N GLY A 55 9.86 -49.68 19.92
CA GLY A 55 10.37 -50.94 20.45
C GLY A 55 10.86 -50.84 21.90
N PHE A 56 11.29 -49.65 22.36
CA PHE A 56 11.84 -49.48 23.71
C PHE A 56 10.82 -49.80 24.82
N PRO A 57 9.58 -49.24 24.85
CA PRO A 57 8.55 -49.63 25.80
C PRO A 57 8.23 -51.13 25.74
N ILE A 58 8.20 -51.72 24.55
CA ILE A 58 7.93 -53.15 24.34
C ILE A 58 9.04 -54.00 24.98
N ALA A 59 10.30 -53.63 24.76
CA ALA A 59 11.45 -54.30 25.34
C ALA A 59 11.43 -54.25 26.88
N LEU A 60 11.03 -53.11 27.46
CA LEU A 60 10.89 -52.99 28.91
C LEU A 60 9.76 -53.86 29.49
N ILE A 61 8.64 -53.99 28.76
CA ILE A 61 7.53 -54.89 29.15
C ILE A 61 7.99 -56.35 29.12
N LEU A 62 8.71 -56.76 28.06
CA LEU A 62 9.23 -58.12 27.93
C LEU A 62 10.26 -58.43 29.02
N ALA A 63 11.17 -57.49 29.32
CA ALA A 63 12.12 -57.61 30.42
C ALA A 63 11.45 -57.69 31.79
N TRP A 64 10.26 -57.12 31.95
CA TRP A 64 9.49 -57.24 33.18
C TRP A 64 8.83 -58.62 33.33
N ALA A 65 8.44 -59.25 32.22
CA ALA A 65 7.75 -60.54 32.21
C ALA A 65 8.72 -61.74 32.26
N PHE A 66 9.92 -61.60 31.71
CA PHE A 66 10.89 -62.68 31.51
C PHE A 66 12.28 -62.31 32.03
N ASP A 67 12.96 -63.23 32.73
CA ASP A 67 14.37 -63.09 33.11
C ASP A 67 15.24 -63.97 32.20
N VAL A 68 16.39 -63.45 31.79
CA VAL A 68 17.35 -64.17 30.92
C VAL A 68 18.35 -64.87 31.82
N THR A 69 18.26 -66.20 31.88
CA THR A 69 19.14 -67.04 32.71
C THR A 69 20.06 -67.90 31.82
N PRO A 70 21.17 -68.45 32.36
CA PRO A 70 22.03 -69.38 31.62
C PRO A 70 21.29 -70.64 31.10
N GLN A 71 20.09 -70.94 31.63
CA GLN A 71 19.25 -72.07 31.24
C GLN A 71 18.13 -71.68 30.24
N GLY A 72 18.12 -70.44 29.74
CA GLY A 72 17.13 -69.92 28.79
C GLY A 72 16.24 -68.81 29.36
N ILE A 73 15.25 -68.38 28.58
CA ILE A 73 14.25 -67.37 28.94
C ILE A 73 13.22 -68.02 29.85
N GLN A 74 13.17 -67.61 31.12
CA GLN A 74 12.19 -68.11 32.08
C GLN A 74 11.28 -66.98 32.59
N ALA A 75 10.00 -67.27 32.78
CA ALA A 75 9.08 -66.34 33.43
C ALA A 75 9.56 -66.10 34.86
N THR A 76 9.62 -64.84 35.29
CA THR A 76 10.15 -64.48 36.62
C THR A 76 9.34 -65.17 37.73
N PRO A 77 9.97 -65.88 38.70
CA PRO A 77 9.26 -66.60 39.77
C PRO A 77 8.32 -65.68 40.57
N GLU A 78 7.07 -66.13 40.78
CA GLU A 78 6.04 -65.36 41.48
C GLU A 78 6.24 -65.40 43.01
N LEU A 79 6.41 -64.23 43.64
CA LEU A 79 6.11 -64.07 45.06
C LEU A 79 4.66 -63.58 45.20
N ALA A 80 3.95 -64.08 46.22
CA ALA A 80 2.55 -63.77 46.50
C ALA A 80 2.35 -62.28 46.83
N VAL A 81 2.18 -61.45 45.81
CA VAL A 81 1.83 -60.02 45.92
C VAL A 81 0.43 -59.81 45.31
N PRO A 82 -0.46 -59.00 45.92
CA PRO A 82 -1.83 -58.81 45.42
C PRO A 82 -1.88 -58.34 43.96
N ARG A 83 -2.80 -58.93 43.16
CA ARG A 83 -2.98 -58.66 41.71
C ARG A 83 -3.11 -57.17 41.34
N THR A 84 -3.57 -56.32 42.26
CA THR A 84 -3.72 -54.86 42.09
C THR A 84 -2.37 -54.13 41.95
N HIS A 85 -1.32 -54.56 42.65
CA HIS A 85 0.02 -53.95 42.56
C HIS A 85 0.72 -54.30 41.23
N ARG A 86 0.46 -55.47 40.67
CA ARG A 86 1.03 -55.94 39.38
C ARG A 86 0.57 -55.07 38.21
N ARG A 87 -0.75 -54.80 38.12
CA ARG A 87 -1.32 -53.97 37.05
C ARG A 87 -0.79 -52.53 37.13
N ARG A 88 -0.67 -51.97 38.34
CA ARG A 88 -0.13 -50.63 38.57
C ARG A 88 1.35 -50.51 38.17
N ASN A 89 2.17 -51.50 38.49
CA ASN A 89 3.59 -51.46 38.14
C ASN A 89 3.84 -51.60 36.64
N VAL A 90 3.06 -52.45 35.94
CA VAL A 90 3.13 -52.55 34.47
C VAL A 90 2.66 -51.24 33.81
N ILE A 91 1.58 -50.63 34.30
CA ILE A 91 1.10 -49.32 33.80
C ILE A 91 2.16 -48.24 34.00
N MET A 92 2.80 -48.18 35.17
CA MET A 92 3.89 -47.21 35.41
C MET A 92 5.06 -47.45 34.46
N LEU A 93 5.40 -48.70 34.15
CA LEU A 93 6.47 -49.03 33.21
C LEU A 93 6.17 -48.60 31.78
N VAL A 94 4.94 -48.84 31.32
CA VAL A 94 4.46 -48.36 30.01
C VAL A 94 4.50 -46.85 29.96
N ALA A 95 3.98 -46.17 31.00
CA ALA A 95 3.98 -44.71 31.06
C ALA A 95 5.40 -44.14 31.02
N THR A 96 6.33 -44.68 31.80
CA THR A 96 7.73 -44.23 31.80
C THR A 96 8.42 -44.52 30.46
N GLY A 97 8.21 -45.70 29.87
CA GLY A 97 8.76 -46.04 28.56
C GLY A 97 8.25 -45.11 27.46
N VAL A 98 6.95 -44.84 27.43
CA VAL A 98 6.32 -43.92 26.45
C VAL A 98 6.80 -42.48 26.65
N ILE A 99 6.92 -42.01 27.89
CA ILE A 99 7.43 -40.66 28.18
C ILE A 99 8.88 -40.53 27.74
N LEU A 100 9.74 -41.51 28.04
CA LEU A 100 11.14 -41.49 27.62
C LEU A 100 11.28 -41.56 26.10
N SER A 101 10.48 -42.40 25.43
CA SER A 101 10.43 -42.46 23.96
C SER A 101 9.89 -41.17 23.34
N ALA A 102 8.93 -40.49 23.99
CA ALA A 102 8.39 -39.21 23.51
C ALA A 102 9.40 -38.07 23.69
N ILE A 103 10.12 -38.01 24.81
CA ILE A 103 11.19 -37.04 25.05
C ILE A 103 12.34 -37.29 24.06
N ALA A 104 12.80 -38.54 23.93
CA ALA A 104 13.84 -38.89 22.97
C ALA A 104 13.41 -38.60 21.54
N GLY A 105 12.15 -38.91 21.17
CA GLY A 105 11.57 -38.56 19.88
C GLY A 105 11.50 -37.05 19.63
N PHE A 106 11.16 -36.25 20.65
CA PHE A 106 11.14 -34.80 20.56
C PHE A 106 12.52 -34.17 20.31
N PHE A 107 13.59 -34.77 20.84
CA PHE A 107 14.97 -34.29 20.65
C PHE A 107 15.68 -34.90 19.42
N LEU A 108 15.35 -36.14 19.02
CA LEU A 108 16.04 -36.88 17.95
C LEU A 108 15.35 -36.76 16.59
N LEU A 109 14.03 -36.56 16.55
CA LEU A 109 13.34 -36.23 15.30
C LEU A 109 13.45 -34.72 15.12
N PRO A 110 14.09 -34.22 14.03
CA PRO A 110 13.98 -32.80 13.71
C PRO A 110 12.49 -32.45 13.69
N ARG A 111 12.13 -31.32 14.33
CA ARG A 111 10.76 -30.78 14.31
C ARG A 111 10.23 -31.02 12.91
N ILE A 112 9.05 -31.62 12.81
CA ILE A 112 8.31 -31.67 11.55
C ILE A 112 8.25 -30.21 11.11
N SER A 113 9.13 -29.81 10.19
CA SER A 113 8.91 -28.69 9.31
C SER A 113 7.73 -29.20 8.49
N SER A 114 6.52 -29.06 9.05
CA SER A 114 5.30 -29.00 8.26
C SER A 114 5.67 -28.09 7.12
N ALA A 115 5.75 -28.64 5.90
CA ALA A 115 6.13 -27.92 4.70
C ALA A 115 5.51 -26.54 4.81
N HIS A 116 6.32 -25.54 5.16
CA HIS A 116 5.79 -24.23 5.48
C HIS A 116 5.19 -23.82 4.15
N LYS A 117 3.87 -23.72 4.08
CA LYS A 117 3.23 -23.28 2.85
C LYS A 117 3.65 -21.82 2.74
N ILE A 118 4.72 -21.59 1.99
CA ILE A 118 5.26 -20.26 1.76
C ILE A 118 4.11 -19.46 1.16
N ASP A 119 3.76 -18.36 1.82
CA ASP A 119 2.76 -17.46 1.28
C ASP A 119 3.22 -17.02 -0.12
N LYS A 120 2.30 -17.00 -1.08
CA LYS A 120 2.60 -16.73 -2.50
C LYS A 120 2.78 -15.24 -2.72
N SER A 121 3.70 -14.66 -1.99
CA SER A 121 3.92 -13.23 -1.90
C SER A 121 5.41 -12.92 -1.86
N ILE A 122 5.82 -11.94 -2.66
CA ILE A 122 7.23 -11.63 -2.90
C ILE A 122 7.49 -10.13 -2.88
N ALA A 123 8.61 -9.76 -2.26
CA ALA A 123 9.24 -8.46 -2.42
C ALA A 123 10.59 -8.63 -3.13
N VAL A 124 10.85 -7.83 -4.15
CA VAL A 124 12.14 -7.82 -4.85
C VAL A 124 12.93 -6.61 -4.40
N LEU A 125 13.97 -6.80 -3.58
CA LEU A 125 14.76 -5.71 -3.05
C LEU A 125 15.58 -5.01 -4.14
N PRO A 126 15.96 -3.74 -3.94
CA PRO A 126 16.85 -3.02 -4.86
C PRO A 126 18.16 -3.81 -5.04
N PHE A 127 18.50 -4.14 -6.29
CA PHE A 127 19.72 -4.89 -6.58
C PHE A 127 20.97 -4.05 -6.34
N GLU A 128 22.01 -4.67 -5.79
CA GLU A 128 23.31 -4.02 -5.58
C GLU A 128 24.02 -3.80 -6.91
N ASN A 129 24.55 -2.59 -7.15
CA ASN A 129 25.44 -2.36 -8.28
C ASN A 129 26.89 -2.68 -7.88
N LEU A 130 27.44 -3.75 -8.44
CA LEU A 130 28.82 -4.20 -8.25
C LEU A 130 29.73 -3.84 -9.43
N SER A 131 29.31 -2.88 -10.28
CA SER A 131 30.10 -2.33 -11.39
C SER A 131 31.01 -1.19 -10.90
N ASP A 132 32.18 -1.02 -11.52
CA ASP A 132 33.13 0.05 -11.15
C ASP A 132 32.59 1.45 -11.48
N ASP A 133 31.78 1.53 -12.53
CA ASP A 133 31.11 2.76 -12.94
C ASP A 133 29.80 2.94 -12.17
N LYS A 134 29.77 4.00 -11.34
CA LYS A 134 28.61 4.39 -10.55
C LYS A 134 27.43 4.83 -11.40
N GLU A 135 27.65 5.26 -12.65
CA GLU A 135 26.56 5.56 -13.56
C GLU A 135 25.72 4.31 -13.84
N ASN A 136 26.27 3.09 -13.79
CA ASN A 136 25.47 1.87 -13.97
C ASN A 136 24.48 1.54 -12.84
N ALA A 137 24.33 2.39 -11.82
CA ALA A 137 23.33 2.17 -10.76
C ALA A 137 21.89 2.12 -11.32
N TYR A 138 21.56 2.95 -12.32
CA TYR A 138 20.24 2.89 -12.96
C TYR A 138 20.01 1.57 -13.70
N PHE A 139 21.08 0.90 -14.14
CA PHE A 139 20.99 -0.36 -14.86
C PHE A 139 20.62 -1.52 -13.93
N ALA A 140 21.25 -1.59 -12.75
CA ALA A 140 20.88 -2.55 -11.70
C ALA A 140 19.40 -2.37 -11.29
N ASP A 141 18.98 -1.12 -11.16
CA ASP A 141 17.60 -0.74 -10.87
C ASP A 141 16.62 -1.15 -11.98
N GLY A 142 17.04 -1.02 -13.25
CA GLY A 142 16.24 -1.46 -14.39
C GLY A 142 15.99 -2.96 -14.40
N ILE A 143 17.03 -3.77 -14.15
CA ILE A 143 16.85 -5.22 -14.05
C ILE A 143 15.90 -5.57 -12.91
N GLN A 144 16.03 -4.90 -11.75
CA GLN A 144 15.12 -5.09 -10.63
C GLN A 144 13.66 -4.75 -10.98
N ASP A 145 13.43 -3.63 -11.66
CA ASP A 145 12.10 -3.17 -12.10
C ASP A 145 11.47 -4.12 -13.12
N ASP A 146 12.27 -4.67 -14.03
CA ASP A 146 11.77 -5.60 -15.03
C ASP A 146 11.39 -6.96 -14.43
N VAL A 147 12.15 -7.43 -13.43
CA VAL A 147 11.78 -8.61 -12.65
C VAL A 147 10.46 -8.37 -11.93
N LEU A 148 10.28 -7.22 -11.29
CA LEU A 148 9.00 -6.83 -10.69
C LEU A 148 7.88 -6.79 -11.74
N THR A 149 8.13 -6.20 -12.90
CA THR A 149 7.16 -6.06 -13.99
C THR A 149 6.71 -7.41 -14.55
N ASN A 150 7.61 -8.39 -14.65
CA ASN A 150 7.22 -9.74 -15.10
C ASN A 150 6.49 -10.52 -14.00
N LEU A 151 6.94 -10.45 -12.75
CA LEU A 151 6.24 -11.09 -11.64
C LEU A 151 4.86 -10.48 -11.41
N SER A 152 4.69 -9.18 -11.63
CA SER A 152 3.41 -8.49 -11.36
C SER A 152 2.26 -8.99 -12.25
N LYS A 153 2.60 -9.58 -13.41
CA LYS A 153 1.66 -10.20 -14.36
C LYS A 153 1.09 -11.53 -13.85
N ILE A 154 1.67 -12.14 -12.82
CA ILE A 154 1.26 -13.46 -12.30
C ILE A 154 0.17 -13.26 -11.24
N GLY A 155 -1.07 -13.63 -11.56
CA GLY A 155 -2.23 -13.42 -10.69
C GLY A 155 -2.25 -14.28 -9.42
N ASP A 156 -1.57 -15.42 -9.43
CA ASP A 156 -1.43 -16.31 -8.26
C ASP A 156 -0.32 -15.85 -7.30
N LEU A 157 0.38 -14.74 -7.61
CA LEU A 157 1.35 -14.08 -6.73
C LEU A 157 0.81 -12.74 -6.23
N LYS A 158 1.18 -12.38 -4.99
CA LYS A 158 1.16 -11.01 -4.50
C LYS A 158 2.57 -10.42 -4.64
N VAL A 159 2.73 -9.39 -5.47
CA VAL A 159 4.03 -8.74 -5.69
C VAL A 159 4.02 -7.34 -5.10
N ILE A 160 5.04 -7.02 -4.28
CA ILE A 160 5.16 -5.70 -3.67
C ILE A 160 5.79 -4.71 -4.66
N SER A 161 5.16 -3.55 -4.80
CA SER A 161 5.59 -2.48 -5.71
C SER A 161 6.98 -1.92 -5.35
N ARG A 162 7.68 -1.42 -6.38
CA ARG A 162 9.02 -0.86 -6.28
C ARG A 162 9.16 0.22 -5.20
N THR A 163 8.23 1.18 -5.15
CA THR A 163 8.23 2.26 -4.15
C THR A 163 8.36 1.72 -2.72
N SER A 164 7.74 0.57 -2.45
CA SER A 164 7.74 0.00 -1.12
C SER A 164 9.02 -0.74 -0.71
N VAL A 165 9.83 -1.15 -1.68
CA VAL A 165 11.10 -1.85 -1.44
C VAL A 165 12.32 -0.92 -1.52
N MET A 166 12.20 0.24 -2.18
CA MET A 166 13.29 1.21 -2.33
C MET A 166 13.95 1.65 -1.00
N PRO A 167 13.22 1.84 0.12
CA PRO A 167 13.84 2.23 1.40
C PRO A 167 14.82 1.22 2.00
N TYR A 168 14.86 -0.02 1.51
CA TYR A 168 15.76 -1.09 1.97
C TYR A 168 17.09 -1.12 1.21
N ARG A 169 17.29 -0.25 0.21
CA ARG A 169 18.54 -0.17 -0.55
C ARG A 169 19.77 0.00 0.35
N GLY A 170 20.77 -0.85 0.16
CA GLY A 170 22.08 -0.73 0.82
C GLY A 170 22.04 -0.87 2.35
N LYS A 171 20.94 -1.39 2.90
CA LYS A 171 20.79 -1.63 4.35
C LYS A 171 20.86 -3.12 4.60
N ALA A 172 21.87 -3.55 5.35
CA ALA A 172 21.89 -4.89 5.94
C ALA A 172 20.68 -5.01 6.88
N SER A 173 19.62 -5.62 6.38
CA SER A 173 18.32 -5.69 7.03
C SER A 173 17.96 -7.14 7.23
N ASN A 174 17.33 -7.47 8.36
CA ASN A 174 16.87 -8.83 8.60
C ASN A 174 15.70 -9.15 7.65
N VAL A 175 15.85 -10.18 6.81
CA VAL A 175 14.83 -10.59 5.82
C VAL A 175 13.47 -10.86 6.49
N ARG A 176 13.47 -11.39 7.72
CA ARG A 176 12.25 -11.60 8.50
C ARG A 176 11.56 -10.30 8.90
N GLU A 177 12.31 -9.26 9.22
CA GLU A 177 11.74 -7.95 9.52
C GLU A 177 11.17 -7.30 8.27
N ILE A 178 11.86 -7.41 7.14
CA ILE A 178 11.37 -6.96 5.83
C ILE A 178 10.06 -7.68 5.46
N GLY A 179 10.04 -9.01 5.56
CA GLY A 179 8.87 -9.83 5.28
C GLY A 179 7.65 -9.42 6.09
N LYS A 180 7.83 -9.20 7.40
CA LYS A 180 6.75 -8.69 8.27
C LYS A 180 6.32 -7.26 7.91
N ALA A 181 7.28 -6.38 7.63
CA ALA A 181 7.00 -4.98 7.32
C ALA A 181 6.27 -4.79 5.98
N LEU A 182 6.49 -5.69 5.02
CA LEU A 182 5.86 -5.68 3.69
C LEU A 182 4.69 -6.66 3.57
N GLY A 183 4.54 -7.58 4.52
CA GLY A 183 3.54 -8.64 4.50
C GLY A 183 3.77 -9.60 3.33
N VAL A 184 4.98 -10.16 3.23
CA VAL A 184 5.38 -11.13 2.20
C VAL A 184 6.02 -12.39 2.81
N GLY A 185 5.84 -13.53 2.14
CA GLY A 185 6.41 -14.82 2.52
C GLY A 185 7.81 -15.07 1.94
N ALA A 186 8.18 -14.35 0.89
CA ALA A 186 9.50 -14.45 0.26
C ALA A 186 10.10 -13.09 -0.11
N VAL A 187 11.43 -13.03 -0.11
CA VAL A 187 12.20 -11.85 -0.50
C VAL A 187 13.25 -12.25 -1.52
N LEU A 188 13.33 -11.52 -2.63
CA LEU A 188 14.39 -11.67 -3.63
C LEU A 188 15.44 -10.59 -3.41
N GLU A 189 16.68 -11.03 -3.22
CA GLU A 189 17.86 -10.16 -3.20
C GLU A 189 18.69 -10.43 -4.45
N GLY A 190 19.49 -9.44 -4.86
CA GLY A 190 20.37 -9.63 -6.00
C GLY A 190 21.41 -8.55 -6.16
N SER A 191 22.36 -8.83 -7.04
CA SER A 191 23.41 -7.91 -7.44
C SER A 191 23.62 -7.97 -8.95
N VAL A 192 24.01 -6.84 -9.52
CA VAL A 192 24.27 -6.68 -10.95
C VAL A 192 25.65 -6.08 -11.12
N ARG A 193 26.45 -6.70 -11.99
CA ARG A 193 27.73 -6.16 -12.46
C ARG A 193 27.71 -6.10 -13.97
N ARG A 194 27.99 -4.93 -14.52
CA ARG A 194 28.13 -4.71 -15.95
C ARG A 194 29.58 -4.37 -16.29
N VAL A 195 30.14 -5.07 -17.28
CA VAL A 195 31.47 -4.79 -17.84
C VAL A 195 31.35 -4.79 -19.36
N GLY A 196 31.36 -3.58 -19.95
CA GLY A 196 31.11 -3.40 -21.39
C GLY A 196 29.72 -3.91 -21.78
N ASN A 197 29.69 -4.89 -22.69
CA ASN A 197 28.46 -5.55 -23.17
C ASN A 197 28.05 -6.79 -22.35
N ARG A 198 28.84 -7.21 -21.36
CA ARG A 198 28.50 -8.36 -20.50
C ARG A 198 27.86 -7.92 -19.19
N VAL A 199 26.85 -8.67 -18.79
CA VAL A 199 26.07 -8.45 -17.57
C VAL A 199 26.11 -9.73 -16.74
N ARG A 200 26.53 -9.59 -15.48
CA ARG A 200 26.44 -10.63 -14.47
C ARG A 200 25.36 -10.27 -13.46
N VAL A 201 24.40 -11.16 -13.27
CA VAL A 201 23.32 -11.00 -12.29
C VAL A 201 23.39 -12.17 -11.31
N ASN A 202 23.46 -11.89 -10.02
CA ASN A 202 23.33 -12.89 -8.98
C ASN A 202 22.05 -12.61 -8.20
N VAL A 203 21.24 -13.65 -7.97
CA VAL A 203 19.96 -13.52 -7.27
C VAL A 203 19.78 -14.66 -6.28
N GLN A 204 19.10 -14.37 -5.18
CA GLN A 204 18.73 -15.34 -4.17
C GLN A 204 17.31 -15.08 -3.67
N LEU A 205 16.52 -16.15 -3.62
CA LEU A 205 15.17 -16.14 -3.08
C LEU A 205 15.19 -16.71 -1.66
N ILE A 206 14.72 -15.93 -0.70
CA ILE A 206 14.81 -16.23 0.72
C ILE A 206 13.40 -16.31 1.30
N CYS A 207 13.13 -17.34 2.12
CA CYS A 207 11.90 -17.44 2.89
C CYS A 207 11.92 -16.43 4.04
N ALA A 208 10.95 -15.53 4.07
CA ALA A 208 10.94 -14.45 5.04
C ALA A 208 10.70 -14.93 6.49
N ASP A 209 10.00 -16.04 6.68
CA ASP A 209 9.72 -16.57 8.01
C ASP A 209 10.94 -17.27 8.62
N THR A 210 11.64 -18.08 7.83
CA THR A 210 12.72 -18.94 8.32
C THR A 210 14.12 -18.40 8.08
N ASP A 211 14.27 -17.40 7.21
CA ASP A 211 15.56 -16.91 6.70
C ASP A 211 16.33 -17.98 5.88
N GLU A 212 15.61 -19.02 5.41
CA GLU A 212 16.18 -20.10 4.60
C GLU A 212 16.22 -19.68 3.12
N HIS A 213 17.36 -19.92 2.46
CA HIS A 213 17.48 -19.77 1.01
C HIS A 213 16.68 -20.87 0.30
N LEU A 214 15.67 -20.45 -0.46
CA LEU A 214 14.84 -21.35 -1.26
C LEU A 214 15.55 -21.76 -2.54
N TRP A 215 16.23 -20.80 -3.16
CA TRP A 215 16.99 -20.98 -4.40
C TRP A 215 17.93 -19.79 -4.61
N ALA A 216 19.00 -19.99 -5.37
CA ALA A 216 19.91 -18.94 -5.81
C ALA A 216 20.47 -19.29 -7.19
N GLU A 217 20.84 -18.27 -7.97
CA GLU A 217 21.35 -18.45 -9.34
C GLU A 217 22.25 -17.30 -9.77
N ASP A 218 23.21 -17.63 -10.63
CA ASP A 218 24.08 -16.71 -11.31
C ASP A 218 23.85 -16.74 -12.84
N TYR A 219 23.73 -15.55 -13.41
CA TYR A 219 23.65 -15.34 -14.85
C TYR A 219 24.88 -14.57 -15.31
N ASP A 220 25.47 -15.00 -16.43
CA ASP A 220 26.53 -14.28 -17.13
C ASP A 220 26.20 -14.28 -18.62
N ARG A 221 25.73 -13.14 -19.14
CA ARG A 221 25.14 -13.00 -20.48
C ARG A 221 25.53 -11.67 -21.14
N GLU A 222 25.27 -11.55 -22.43
CA GLU A 222 25.34 -10.27 -23.14
C GLU A 222 24.11 -9.40 -22.86
N LEU A 223 24.24 -8.07 -23.02
CA LEU A 223 23.17 -7.11 -22.74
C LEU A 223 21.89 -7.40 -23.54
N THR A 224 22.02 -7.87 -24.78
CA THR A 224 20.87 -8.23 -25.64
C THR A 224 20.10 -9.44 -25.12
N ASP A 225 20.73 -10.28 -24.30
CA ASP A 225 20.13 -11.46 -23.70
C ASP A 225 19.57 -11.18 -22.29
N VAL A 226 19.62 -9.93 -21.81
CA VAL A 226 19.12 -9.57 -20.47
C VAL A 226 17.63 -9.88 -20.30
N PHE A 227 16.84 -9.82 -21.38
CA PHE A 227 15.42 -10.18 -21.37
C PHE A 227 15.18 -11.67 -21.09
N ALA A 228 16.10 -12.54 -21.51
CA ALA A 228 16.03 -13.97 -21.22
C ALA A 228 16.23 -14.22 -19.71
N ILE A 229 17.10 -13.44 -19.05
CA ILE A 229 17.30 -13.50 -17.60
C ILE A 229 16.00 -13.17 -16.87
N GLN A 230 15.31 -12.11 -17.28
CA GLN A 230 14.08 -11.66 -16.64
C GLN A 230 12.96 -12.70 -16.72
N THR A 231 12.82 -13.35 -17.88
CA THR A 231 11.82 -14.39 -18.10
C THR A 231 12.14 -15.66 -17.30
N ASP A 232 13.38 -16.13 -17.36
CA ASP A 232 13.84 -17.32 -16.62
C ASP A 232 13.68 -17.11 -15.11
N LEU A 233 14.09 -15.95 -14.60
CA LEU A 233 13.96 -15.59 -13.20
C LEU A 233 12.50 -15.59 -12.73
N ALA A 234 11.59 -14.98 -13.50
CA ALA A 234 10.16 -14.97 -13.16
C ALA A 234 9.56 -16.37 -13.12
N GLN A 235 9.93 -17.25 -14.08
CA GLN A 235 9.48 -18.65 -14.10
C GLN A 235 10.01 -19.45 -12.90
N LYS A 236 11.32 -19.36 -12.61
CA LYS A 236 11.94 -20.05 -11.47
C LYS A 236 11.37 -19.58 -10.14
N ILE A 237 11.10 -18.27 -9.98
CA ILE A 237 10.44 -17.73 -8.79
C ILE A 237 9.02 -18.28 -8.65
N ALA A 238 8.24 -18.29 -9.74
CA ALA A 238 6.89 -18.84 -9.72
C ALA A 238 6.89 -20.32 -9.34
N GLU A 239 7.83 -21.11 -9.87
CA GLU A 239 8.02 -22.52 -9.52
C GLU A 239 8.40 -22.71 -8.05
N ALA A 240 9.39 -21.96 -7.55
CA ALA A 240 9.84 -22.01 -6.17
C ALA A 240 8.73 -21.65 -5.17
N LEU A 241 7.89 -20.68 -5.52
CA LEU A 241 6.72 -20.26 -4.72
C LEU A 241 5.46 -21.09 -5.02
N GLN A 242 5.55 -22.09 -5.89
CA GLN A 242 4.43 -22.95 -6.31
C GLN A 242 3.23 -22.16 -6.85
N ALA A 243 3.50 -21.02 -7.48
CA ALA A 243 2.51 -20.19 -8.15
C ALA A 243 2.09 -20.81 -9.48
N LYS A 244 0.79 -20.79 -9.76
CA LYS A 244 0.24 -21.28 -11.01
C LYS A 244 0.42 -20.22 -12.09
N LEU A 245 1.06 -20.63 -13.18
CA LEU A 245 1.21 -19.84 -14.39
C LEU A 245 0.22 -20.32 -15.46
N SER A 246 -0.67 -19.44 -15.90
CA SER A 246 -1.50 -19.67 -17.07
C SER A 246 -0.66 -19.54 -18.36
N PRO A 247 -1.10 -20.18 -19.47
CA PRO A 247 -0.42 -20.01 -20.77
C PRO A 247 -0.34 -18.55 -21.23
N GLY A 248 -1.36 -17.74 -20.92
CA GLY A 248 -1.39 -16.32 -21.26
C GLY A 248 -0.39 -15.49 -20.47
N GLU A 249 -0.22 -15.76 -19.16
CA GLU A 249 0.81 -15.12 -18.34
C GLU A 249 2.21 -15.49 -18.84
N LYS A 250 2.44 -16.77 -19.14
CA LYS A 250 3.72 -17.25 -19.68
C LYS A 250 4.07 -16.55 -21.00
N SER A 251 3.14 -16.51 -21.95
CA SER A 251 3.37 -15.86 -23.24
C SER A 251 3.65 -14.36 -23.13
N ARG A 252 3.00 -13.64 -22.18
CA ARG A 252 3.27 -12.21 -21.94
C ARG A 252 4.64 -11.95 -21.32
N MET A 253 5.14 -12.85 -20.47
CA MET A 253 6.48 -12.72 -19.89
C MET A 253 7.59 -13.02 -20.90
N GLU A 254 7.36 -13.96 -21.82
CA GLU A 254 8.33 -14.33 -22.87
C GLU A 254 8.47 -13.26 -23.98
N ARG A 255 7.57 -12.27 -24.04
CA ARG A 255 7.60 -11.21 -25.04
C ARG A 255 8.71 -10.20 -24.70
N LYS A 256 9.68 -10.08 -25.60
CA LYS A 256 10.71 -9.05 -25.51
C LYS A 256 10.10 -7.64 -25.68
N PRO A 257 10.51 -6.67 -24.87
CA PRO A 257 10.02 -5.29 -24.98
C PRO A 257 10.57 -4.56 -26.21
N THR A 258 11.81 -4.84 -26.62
CA THR A 258 12.49 -4.29 -27.81
C THR A 258 13.62 -5.22 -28.24
N GLU A 259 14.06 -5.14 -29.50
CA GLU A 259 15.29 -5.79 -29.99
C GLU A 259 16.49 -4.82 -30.02
N ASN A 260 16.29 -3.54 -29.64
CA ASN A 260 17.33 -2.52 -29.63
C ASN A 260 17.82 -2.24 -28.20
N GLY A 261 19.05 -2.68 -27.88
CA GLY A 261 19.66 -2.50 -26.57
C GLY A 261 19.87 -1.03 -26.16
N GLU A 262 20.13 -0.13 -27.11
CA GLU A 262 20.26 1.32 -26.81
C GLU A 262 18.89 1.94 -26.49
N ALA A 263 17.84 1.54 -27.22
CA ALA A 263 16.48 1.97 -26.93
C ALA A 263 16.05 1.52 -25.53
N TYR A 264 16.38 0.28 -25.16
CA TYR A 264 16.15 -0.26 -23.83
C TYR A 264 16.92 0.49 -22.73
N LEU A 265 18.19 0.83 -22.97
CA LEU A 265 18.98 1.59 -22.02
C LEU A 265 18.35 2.98 -21.73
N ALA A 266 17.94 3.69 -22.78
CA ALA A 266 17.25 4.97 -22.64
C ALA A 266 15.91 4.82 -21.88
N PHE A 267 15.16 3.76 -22.17
CA PHE A 267 13.91 3.44 -21.48
C PHE A 267 14.10 3.21 -19.97
N VAL A 268 15.07 2.40 -19.56
CA VAL A 268 15.35 2.13 -18.14
C VAL A 268 15.79 3.39 -17.39
N GLN A 269 16.63 4.22 -18.03
CA GLN A 269 17.03 5.51 -17.46
C GLN A 269 15.81 6.43 -17.28
N ALA A 270 14.90 6.46 -18.27
CA ALA A 270 13.66 7.22 -18.17
C ALA A 270 12.81 6.76 -16.97
N GLN A 271 12.60 5.45 -16.81
CA GLN A 271 11.83 4.89 -15.70
C GLN A 271 12.39 5.31 -14.34
N ASN A 272 13.72 5.25 -14.16
CA ASN A 272 14.37 5.64 -12.93
C ASN A 272 14.09 7.12 -12.58
N LEU A 273 14.22 8.02 -13.55
CA LEU A 273 13.93 9.44 -13.35
C LEU A 273 12.45 9.71 -13.07
N THR A 274 11.54 8.99 -13.71
CA THR A 274 10.10 9.19 -13.52
C THR A 274 9.54 8.70 -12.18
N CYS A 275 10.33 7.95 -11.41
CA CYS A 275 9.97 7.61 -10.03
C CYS A 275 9.97 8.85 -9.11
N ALA A 276 10.68 9.92 -9.48
CA ALA A 276 10.68 11.19 -8.74
C ALA A 276 9.46 12.04 -9.13
N VAL A 277 8.26 11.55 -8.78
CA VAL A 277 6.96 12.09 -9.25
C VAL A 277 6.69 13.56 -8.88
N GLU A 278 7.41 14.10 -7.89
CA GLU A 278 7.32 15.50 -7.43
C GLU A 278 8.37 16.43 -8.08
N ASP A 279 9.38 15.88 -8.77
CA ASP A 279 10.51 16.62 -9.33
C ASP A 279 10.31 16.85 -10.83
N PHE A 280 9.69 17.97 -11.18
CA PHE A 280 9.29 18.25 -12.57
C PHE A 280 10.47 18.28 -13.54
N ASP A 281 11.67 18.70 -13.11
CA ASP A 281 12.85 18.73 -13.96
C ASP A 281 13.37 17.32 -14.26
N LYS A 282 13.30 16.39 -13.29
CA LYS A 282 13.56 14.97 -13.55
C LYS A 282 12.51 14.34 -14.46
N LEU A 283 11.23 14.69 -14.29
CA LEU A 283 10.18 14.21 -15.18
C LEU A 283 10.41 14.65 -16.64
N LYS A 284 10.86 15.90 -16.87
CA LYS A 284 11.24 16.38 -18.21
C LYS A 284 12.45 15.63 -18.78
N GLN A 285 13.45 15.33 -17.96
CA GLN A 285 14.59 14.51 -18.40
C GLN A 285 14.14 13.09 -18.77
N GLY A 286 13.23 12.49 -17.98
CA GLY A 286 12.60 11.21 -18.30
C GLY A 286 11.81 11.25 -19.61
N GLU A 287 11.07 12.33 -19.87
CA GLU A 287 10.37 12.56 -21.14
C GLU A 287 11.34 12.54 -22.33
N GLN A 288 12.47 13.24 -22.25
CA GLN A 288 13.49 13.25 -23.29
C GLN A 288 14.09 11.85 -23.55
N LEU A 289 14.29 11.06 -22.50
CA LEU A 289 14.80 9.70 -22.62
C LEU A 289 13.78 8.73 -23.22
N TYR A 290 12.49 8.85 -22.89
CA TYR A 290 11.43 8.10 -23.58
C TYR A 290 11.35 8.48 -25.06
N GLU A 291 11.46 9.76 -25.40
CA GLU A 291 11.53 10.21 -26.79
C GLU A 291 12.72 9.60 -27.52
N ARG A 292 13.89 9.55 -26.87
CA ARG A 292 15.07 8.89 -27.43
C ARG A 292 14.86 7.39 -27.63
N ALA A 293 14.24 6.69 -26.68
CA ALA A 293 13.93 5.27 -26.80
C ALA A 293 13.01 5.00 -28.01
N VAL A 294 11.97 5.81 -28.20
CA VAL A 294 11.03 5.71 -29.33
C VAL A 294 11.68 6.10 -30.67
N GLN A 295 12.64 7.03 -30.68
CA GLN A 295 13.42 7.34 -31.89
C GLN A 295 14.33 6.18 -32.31
N LEU A 296 14.91 5.48 -31.34
CA LEU A 296 15.79 4.32 -31.56
C LEU A 296 15.02 3.07 -31.98
N ASP A 297 13.82 2.88 -31.43
CA ASP A 297 12.89 1.82 -31.82
C ASP A 297 11.44 2.35 -31.86
N PRO A 298 10.96 2.76 -33.06
CA PRO A 298 9.60 3.25 -33.24
C PRO A 298 8.48 2.25 -32.94
N ASN A 299 8.80 0.96 -32.78
CA ASN A 299 7.86 -0.11 -32.48
C ASN A 299 7.89 -0.53 -31.00
N PHE A 300 8.64 0.19 -30.15
CA PHE A 300 8.77 -0.08 -28.73
C PHE A 300 7.49 0.31 -27.96
N ALA A 301 6.46 -0.53 -28.06
CA ALA A 301 5.12 -0.29 -27.52
C ALA A 301 5.11 0.03 -26.01
N LEU A 302 5.93 -0.65 -25.22
CA LEU A 302 6.04 -0.38 -23.77
C LEU A 302 6.61 1.01 -23.46
N ALA A 303 7.60 1.48 -24.22
CA ALA A 303 8.14 2.83 -24.07
C ALA A 303 7.10 3.91 -24.43
N LEU A 304 6.30 3.68 -25.47
CA LEU A 304 5.17 4.55 -25.82
C LEU A 304 4.11 4.60 -24.70
N ALA A 305 3.73 3.44 -24.14
CA ALA A 305 2.78 3.36 -23.03
C ALA A 305 3.29 4.07 -21.77
N ARG A 306 4.54 3.82 -21.34
CA ARG A 306 5.13 4.49 -20.17
C ARG A 306 5.33 5.99 -20.38
N SER A 307 5.67 6.42 -21.59
CA SER A 307 5.72 7.84 -21.95
C SER A 307 4.34 8.49 -21.84
N SER A 308 3.28 7.83 -22.32
CA SER A 308 1.89 8.31 -22.15
C SER A 308 1.48 8.44 -20.69
N LEU A 309 1.84 7.49 -19.83
CA LEU A 309 1.59 7.58 -18.38
C LEU A 309 2.29 8.78 -17.76
N LEU A 310 3.56 9.01 -18.10
CA LEU A 310 4.30 10.20 -17.67
C LEU A 310 3.59 11.48 -18.11
N GLN A 311 3.17 11.57 -19.38
CA GLN A 311 2.43 12.74 -19.87
C GLN A 311 1.13 12.96 -19.10
N SER A 312 0.39 11.89 -18.82
CA SER A 312 -0.86 11.94 -18.06
C SER A 312 -0.63 12.43 -16.62
N TRP A 313 0.45 11.99 -15.98
CA TRP A 313 0.85 12.48 -14.65
C TRP A 313 1.26 13.96 -14.68
N ILE A 314 2.03 14.37 -15.68
CA ILE A 314 2.41 15.78 -15.83
C ILE A 314 1.16 16.65 -16.05
N VAL A 315 0.21 16.20 -16.87
CA VAL A 315 -1.10 16.87 -17.02
C VAL A 315 -1.81 16.96 -15.68
N HIS A 316 -1.84 15.89 -14.89
CA HIS A 316 -2.51 15.90 -13.60
C HIS A 316 -1.93 16.96 -12.65
N THR A 317 -0.60 17.02 -12.54
CA THR A 317 0.10 17.68 -11.42
C THR A 317 0.75 19.01 -11.79
N PHE A 318 1.29 19.18 -13.00
CA PHE A 318 2.19 20.29 -13.33
C PHE A 318 1.73 21.17 -14.51
N ASP A 319 1.27 20.58 -15.61
CA ASP A 319 1.07 21.28 -16.88
C ASP A 319 -0.12 20.72 -17.68
N ARG A 320 -1.28 21.39 -17.55
CA ARG A 320 -2.60 20.96 -18.09
C ARG A 320 -2.86 21.42 -19.54
N THR A 321 -1.83 21.56 -20.36
CA THR A 321 -1.95 22.04 -21.75
C THR A 321 -2.71 21.05 -22.65
N PRO A 322 -3.56 21.53 -23.59
CA PRO A 322 -4.23 20.67 -24.57
C PRO A 322 -3.25 19.82 -25.39
N GLU A 323 -2.09 20.38 -25.73
CA GLU A 323 -1.04 19.70 -26.50
C GLU A 323 -0.49 18.49 -25.73
N ARG A 324 -0.28 18.64 -24.42
CA ARG A 324 0.21 17.55 -23.57
C ARG A 324 -0.84 16.45 -23.37
N ARG A 325 -2.12 16.84 -23.24
CA ARG A 325 -3.23 15.88 -23.21
C ARG A 325 -3.29 15.04 -24.49
N GLU A 326 -3.19 15.70 -25.64
CA GLU A 326 -3.20 15.03 -26.94
C GLU A 326 -1.99 14.12 -27.13
N LYS A 327 -0.80 14.56 -26.70
CA LYS A 327 0.42 13.76 -26.70
C LYS A 327 0.24 12.48 -25.86
N ALA A 328 -0.31 12.60 -24.65
CA ALA A 328 -0.61 11.45 -23.79
C ALA A 328 -1.52 10.43 -24.51
N ARG A 329 -2.61 10.90 -25.11
CA ARG A 329 -3.58 10.03 -25.81
C ARG A 329 -2.94 9.34 -27.01
N THR A 330 -2.28 10.11 -27.88
CA THR A 330 -1.66 9.62 -29.12
C THR A 330 -0.60 8.54 -28.84
N LEU A 331 0.21 8.72 -27.79
CA LEU A 331 1.21 7.75 -27.38
C LEU A 331 0.59 6.42 -26.92
N ALA A 332 -0.48 6.46 -26.13
CA ALA A 332 -1.20 5.26 -25.69
C ALA A 332 -1.89 4.55 -26.85
N GLU A 333 -2.58 5.29 -27.72
CA GLU A 333 -3.23 4.73 -28.92
C GLU A 333 -2.21 4.05 -29.84
N ARG A 334 -1.04 4.66 -30.05
CA ARG A 334 0.02 4.05 -30.84
C ARG A 334 0.59 2.79 -30.18
N ALA A 335 0.73 2.77 -28.85
CA ALA A 335 1.14 1.57 -28.13
C ALA A 335 0.14 0.42 -28.35
N LEU A 336 -1.17 0.70 -28.30
CA LEU A 336 -2.22 -0.28 -28.57
C LEU A 336 -2.29 -0.70 -30.05
N GLN A 337 -1.99 0.19 -31.00
CA GLN A 337 -1.88 -0.17 -32.41
C GLN A 337 -0.75 -1.19 -32.66
N LEU A 338 0.38 -1.04 -31.95
CA LEU A 338 1.52 -1.95 -32.05
C LEU A 338 1.27 -3.26 -31.30
N GLN A 339 0.66 -3.18 -30.11
CA GLN A 339 0.37 -4.33 -29.25
C GLN A 339 -1.01 -4.18 -28.60
N PRO A 340 -2.10 -4.64 -29.25
CA PRO A 340 -3.46 -4.48 -28.75
C PRO A 340 -3.76 -5.21 -27.44
N ASP A 341 -2.93 -6.18 -27.06
CA ASP A 341 -3.08 -6.97 -25.84
C ASP A 341 -2.12 -6.53 -24.71
N LEU A 342 -1.39 -5.41 -24.89
CA LEU A 342 -0.42 -4.89 -23.92
C LEU A 342 -1.13 -4.22 -22.74
N PRO A 343 -1.11 -4.82 -21.53
CA PRO A 343 -1.86 -4.27 -20.39
C PRO A 343 -1.40 -2.87 -19.96
N GLU A 344 -0.11 -2.57 -20.08
CA GLU A 344 0.48 -1.28 -19.76
C GLU A 344 -0.03 -0.19 -20.72
N ALA A 345 -0.36 -0.53 -21.96
CA ALA A 345 -0.95 0.41 -22.92
C ALA A 345 -2.42 0.71 -22.60
N HIS A 346 -3.18 -0.28 -22.10
CA HIS A 346 -4.52 -0.04 -21.56
C HIS A 346 -4.48 0.82 -20.28
N LEU A 347 -3.53 0.57 -19.38
CA LEU A 347 -3.29 1.45 -18.22
C LEU A 347 -2.99 2.89 -18.68
N ALA A 348 -2.13 3.06 -19.68
CA ALA A 348 -1.79 4.36 -20.25
C ALA A 348 -2.99 5.08 -20.88
N LEU A 349 -3.79 4.39 -21.69
CA LEU A 349 -4.99 4.98 -22.31
C LEU A 349 -6.04 5.36 -21.25
N GLY A 350 -6.25 4.49 -20.27
CA GLY A 350 -7.14 4.77 -19.14
C GLY A 350 -6.70 6.01 -18.36
N SER A 351 -5.40 6.16 -18.08
CA SER A 351 -4.84 7.33 -17.40
C SER A 351 -4.97 8.60 -18.23
N SER A 352 -4.83 8.52 -19.56
CA SER A 352 -5.07 9.64 -20.46
C SER A 352 -6.53 10.11 -20.41
N TYR A 353 -7.49 9.18 -20.44
CA TYR A 353 -8.91 9.53 -20.28
C TYR A 353 -9.23 10.08 -18.89
N TYR A 354 -8.62 9.52 -17.85
CA TYR A 354 -8.87 9.93 -16.47
C TYR A 354 -8.32 11.33 -16.16
N TYR A 355 -7.03 11.56 -16.43
CA TYR A 355 -6.35 12.81 -16.09
C TYR A 355 -6.48 13.90 -17.16
N GLY A 356 -6.57 13.51 -18.43
CA GLY A 356 -6.68 14.43 -19.56
C GLY A 356 -8.12 14.89 -19.79
N ASP A 357 -9.03 13.93 -19.97
CA ASP A 357 -10.37 14.19 -20.53
C ASP A 357 -11.49 14.18 -19.48
N ASN A 358 -11.19 13.76 -18.24
CA ASN A 358 -12.18 13.43 -17.22
C ASN A 358 -13.26 12.44 -17.72
N ASN A 359 -12.91 11.60 -18.70
CA ASN A 359 -13.83 10.60 -19.26
C ASN A 359 -13.75 9.32 -18.44
N TYR A 360 -14.40 9.33 -17.27
CA TYR A 360 -14.32 8.27 -16.29
C TYR A 360 -14.85 6.92 -16.79
N ASP A 361 -15.86 6.92 -17.66
CA ASP A 361 -16.41 5.67 -18.20
C ASP A 361 -15.46 5.02 -19.21
N ALA A 362 -14.79 5.81 -20.05
CA ALA A 362 -13.76 5.30 -20.94
C ALA A 362 -12.55 4.81 -20.15
N ALA A 363 -12.08 5.60 -19.18
CA ALA A 363 -10.98 5.22 -18.31
C ALA A 363 -11.24 3.90 -17.56
N LEU A 364 -12.45 3.72 -17.01
CA LEU A 364 -12.83 2.52 -16.28
C LEU A 364 -12.72 1.26 -17.15
N ARG A 365 -13.20 1.31 -18.40
CA ARG A 365 -13.12 0.17 -19.33
C ARG A 365 -11.67 -0.24 -19.59
N GLU A 366 -10.79 0.73 -19.83
CA GLU A 366 -9.38 0.47 -20.08
C GLU A 366 -8.67 -0.09 -18.83
N PHE A 367 -8.94 0.48 -17.66
CA PHE A 367 -8.37 -0.02 -16.41
C PHE A 367 -8.85 -1.43 -16.05
N GLU A 368 -10.09 -1.81 -16.38
CA GLU A 368 -10.60 -3.19 -16.20
C GLU A 368 -9.90 -4.20 -17.12
N VAL A 369 -9.42 -3.78 -18.29
CA VAL A 369 -8.57 -4.62 -19.15
C VAL A 369 -7.17 -4.71 -18.57
N ALA A 370 -6.58 -3.57 -18.18
CA ALA A 370 -5.27 -3.51 -17.55
C ALA A 370 -5.19 -4.39 -16.29
N GLN A 371 -6.22 -4.37 -15.44
CA GLN A 371 -6.30 -5.17 -14.21
C GLN A 371 -6.11 -6.67 -14.44
N ARG A 372 -6.64 -7.21 -15.55
CA ARG A 372 -6.51 -8.64 -15.88
C ARG A 372 -5.09 -9.02 -16.28
N GLY A 373 -4.35 -8.09 -16.88
CA GLY A 373 -2.97 -8.30 -17.30
C GLY A 373 -1.92 -7.88 -16.28
N LEU A 374 -2.30 -7.00 -15.34
CA LEU A 374 -1.46 -6.43 -14.29
C LEU A 374 -2.09 -6.62 -12.89
N PRO A 375 -2.31 -7.87 -12.45
CA PRO A 375 -3.01 -8.16 -11.20
C PRO A 375 -2.28 -7.65 -9.94
N ASN A 376 -1.00 -7.28 -10.05
CA ASN A 376 -0.20 -6.70 -8.97
C ASN A 376 0.27 -5.26 -9.23
N GLU A 377 -0.31 -4.55 -10.21
CA GLU A 377 0.00 -3.14 -10.41
C GLU A 377 -0.88 -2.26 -9.52
N SER A 378 -0.28 -1.64 -8.50
CA SER A 378 -1.00 -0.83 -7.50
C SER A 378 -1.75 0.33 -8.14
N GLU A 379 -1.19 0.93 -9.20
CA GLU A 379 -1.78 2.09 -9.89
C GLU A 379 -3.13 1.76 -10.56
N VAL A 380 -3.29 0.53 -11.06
CA VAL A 380 -4.54 0.08 -11.68
C VAL A 380 -5.67 0.09 -10.64
N TYR A 381 -5.45 -0.52 -9.48
CA TYR A 381 -6.45 -0.58 -8.41
C TYR A 381 -6.74 0.80 -7.82
N LEU A 382 -5.70 1.64 -7.69
CA LEU A 382 -5.87 3.02 -7.24
C LEU A 382 -6.80 3.81 -8.19
N SER A 383 -6.58 3.67 -9.49
CA SER A 383 -7.34 4.39 -10.52
C SER A 383 -8.79 3.89 -10.62
N LEU A 384 -9.00 2.57 -10.57
CA LEU A 384 -10.33 1.96 -10.48
C LEU A 384 -11.09 2.48 -9.26
N ALA A 385 -10.44 2.47 -8.09
CA ALA A 385 -11.05 2.92 -6.84
C ALA A 385 -11.43 4.40 -6.90
N ALA A 386 -10.55 5.24 -7.43
CA ALA A 386 -10.77 6.68 -7.55
C ALA A 386 -11.95 7.03 -8.46
N ILE A 387 -12.16 6.30 -9.56
CA ILE A 387 -13.35 6.45 -10.41
C ILE A 387 -14.60 5.92 -9.70
N GLN A 388 -14.51 4.74 -9.09
CA GLN A 388 -15.65 4.11 -8.42
C GLN A 388 -16.22 4.96 -7.28
N ARG A 389 -15.39 5.64 -6.49
CA ARG A 389 -15.89 6.58 -5.46
C ARG A 389 -16.65 7.75 -6.08
N ARG A 390 -16.18 8.30 -7.21
CA ARG A 390 -16.89 9.39 -7.92
C ARG A 390 -18.23 8.90 -8.50
N GLN A 391 -18.31 7.63 -8.86
CA GLN A 391 -19.56 6.98 -9.27
C GLN A 391 -20.45 6.54 -8.08
N GLY A 392 -20.04 6.80 -6.82
CA GLY A 392 -20.76 6.38 -5.62
C GLY A 392 -20.70 4.87 -5.30
N LYS A 393 -19.85 4.11 -6.01
CA LYS A 393 -19.59 2.68 -5.78
C LYS A 393 -18.59 2.48 -4.64
N TRP A 394 -18.99 2.89 -3.44
CA TRP A 394 -18.10 3.01 -2.29
C TRP A 394 -17.52 1.68 -1.79
N VAL A 395 -18.27 0.58 -1.90
CA VAL A 395 -17.81 -0.75 -1.46
C VAL A 395 -16.68 -1.25 -2.36
N GLU A 396 -16.89 -1.19 -3.67
CA GLU A 396 -15.91 -1.55 -4.69
C GLU A 396 -14.69 -0.65 -4.63
N SER A 397 -14.91 0.66 -4.46
CA SER A 397 -13.83 1.63 -4.30
C SER A 397 -12.96 1.32 -3.08
N THR A 398 -13.57 1.04 -1.92
CA THR A 398 -12.83 0.69 -0.70
C THR A 398 -11.98 -0.56 -0.92
N ALA A 399 -12.55 -1.61 -1.50
CA ALA A 399 -11.85 -2.86 -1.76
C ALA A 399 -10.64 -2.67 -2.70
N ASN A 400 -10.81 -1.86 -3.76
CA ASN A 400 -9.72 -1.56 -4.69
C ASN A 400 -8.63 -0.67 -4.04
N PHE A 401 -8.99 0.32 -3.22
CA PHE A 401 -7.98 1.08 -2.46
C PHE A 401 -7.23 0.21 -1.45
N GLU A 402 -7.91 -0.68 -0.73
CA GLU A 402 -7.26 -1.63 0.18
C GLU A 402 -6.31 -2.56 -0.59
N LYS A 403 -6.71 -3.04 -1.78
CA LYS A 403 -5.84 -3.84 -2.65
C LYS A 403 -4.62 -3.05 -3.11
N ALA A 404 -4.78 -1.79 -3.56
CA ALA A 404 -3.66 -0.92 -3.92
C ALA A 404 -2.67 -0.76 -2.76
N VAL A 405 -3.16 -0.44 -1.56
CA VAL A 405 -2.33 -0.33 -0.34
C VAL A 405 -1.68 -1.66 0.03
N SER A 406 -2.30 -2.81 -0.25
CA SER A 406 -1.68 -4.12 0.02
C SER A 406 -0.51 -4.44 -0.91
N LEU A 407 -0.52 -3.89 -2.14
CA LEU A 407 0.53 -4.06 -3.15
C LEU A 407 1.65 -3.03 -2.96
N ASN A 408 1.31 -1.83 -2.48
CA ASN A 408 2.26 -0.74 -2.25
C ASN A 408 2.14 -0.17 -0.81
N PRO A 409 2.45 -0.96 0.23
CA PRO A 409 2.16 -0.64 1.62
C PRO A 409 3.00 0.48 2.25
N LYS A 410 4.09 0.89 1.58
CA LYS A 410 5.02 1.93 2.02
C LYS A 410 5.00 3.15 1.08
N ASP A 411 3.93 3.33 0.31
CA ASP A 411 3.69 4.52 -0.48
C ASP A 411 2.60 5.38 0.18
N ILE A 412 2.90 6.66 0.33
CA ILE A 412 2.02 7.65 0.97
C ILE A 412 0.76 7.87 0.13
N TRP A 413 0.86 7.83 -1.20
CA TRP A 413 -0.24 8.24 -2.09
C TRP A 413 -1.46 7.29 -2.04
N PRO A 414 -1.29 5.95 -2.12
CA PRO A 414 -2.40 5.02 -1.90
C PRO A 414 -2.98 5.08 -0.48
N LEU A 415 -2.13 5.27 0.53
CA LEU A 415 -2.58 5.37 1.94
C LEU A 415 -3.48 6.60 2.14
N GLN A 416 -3.10 7.75 1.57
CA GLN A 416 -3.92 8.97 1.64
C GLN A 416 -5.26 8.81 0.94
N ASN A 417 -5.26 8.25 -0.28
CA ASN A 417 -6.50 8.08 -1.01
C ASN A 417 -7.47 7.10 -0.31
N LEU A 418 -6.94 6.04 0.31
CA LEU A 418 -7.73 5.16 1.16
C LEU A 418 -8.27 5.89 2.40
N ALA A 419 -7.47 6.75 3.04
CA ALA A 419 -7.91 7.56 4.17
C ALA A 419 -9.05 8.52 3.79
N PHE A 420 -8.95 9.22 2.65
CA PHE A 420 -10.04 10.06 2.12
C PHE A 420 -11.31 9.27 1.83
N ASN A 421 -11.17 8.05 1.31
CA ASN A 421 -12.33 7.19 1.07
C ASN A 421 -13.02 6.79 2.38
N TYR A 422 -12.24 6.48 3.43
CA TYR A 422 -12.79 6.21 4.76
C TYR A 422 -13.40 7.46 5.41
N GLU A 423 -12.81 8.64 5.22
CA GLU A 423 -13.34 9.91 5.71
C GLU A 423 -14.73 10.21 5.13
N MET A 424 -14.91 10.06 3.82
CA MET A 424 -16.22 10.26 3.16
C MET A 424 -17.28 9.29 3.68
N LEU A 425 -16.87 8.08 4.06
CA LEU A 425 -17.72 7.09 4.70
C LEU A 425 -17.85 7.29 6.22
N ARG A 426 -17.23 8.33 6.77
CA ARG A 426 -17.15 8.63 8.22
C ARG A 426 -16.62 7.46 9.05
N ASN A 427 -15.78 6.61 8.46
CA ASN A 427 -15.06 5.58 9.18
C ASN A 427 -13.75 6.14 9.73
N PHE A 428 -13.87 7.03 10.73
CA PHE A 428 -12.74 7.77 11.28
C PHE A 428 -11.67 6.86 11.91
N ASP A 429 -12.05 5.73 12.51
CA ASP A 429 -11.10 4.75 13.05
C ASP A 429 -10.16 4.22 11.96
N LYS A 430 -10.72 3.74 10.84
CA LYS A 430 -9.92 3.24 9.72
C LYS A 430 -9.17 4.36 9.00
N ALA A 431 -9.76 5.54 8.86
CA ALA A 431 -9.09 6.70 8.25
C ALA A 431 -7.84 7.09 9.07
N ASN A 432 -7.99 7.22 10.39
CA ASN A 432 -6.90 7.53 11.30
C ASN A 432 -5.81 6.46 11.29
N ALA A 433 -6.18 5.18 11.41
CA ALA A 433 -5.20 4.09 11.37
C ALA A 433 -4.43 4.05 10.03
N THR A 434 -5.08 4.41 8.92
CA THR A 434 -4.46 4.44 7.60
C THR A 434 -3.49 5.62 7.46
N ILE A 435 -3.86 6.82 7.90
CA ILE A 435 -2.97 7.98 7.79
C ILE A 435 -1.81 7.91 8.79
N ASP A 436 -2.00 7.26 9.94
CA ASP A 436 -0.93 7.00 10.90
C ASP A 436 0.15 6.09 10.30
N ARG A 437 -0.24 5.14 9.44
CA ARG A 437 0.73 4.35 8.66
C ARG A 437 1.54 5.23 7.71
N ALA A 438 0.93 6.21 7.04
CA ALA A 438 1.64 7.14 6.15
C ALA A 438 2.63 8.02 6.94
N LEU A 439 2.21 8.55 8.09
CA LEU A 439 3.07 9.32 8.99
C LEU A 439 4.20 8.49 9.61
N ALA A 440 4.03 7.17 9.75
CA ALA A 440 5.12 6.28 10.16
C ALA A 440 6.20 6.09 9.08
N LEU A 441 5.88 6.35 7.80
CA LEU A 441 6.86 6.33 6.71
C LEU A 441 7.67 7.62 6.70
N ASP A 442 6.98 8.75 6.81
CA ASP A 442 7.56 10.07 6.89
C ASP A 442 6.72 10.95 7.84
N PRO A 443 7.18 11.16 9.09
CA PRO A 443 6.47 11.99 10.07
C PRO A 443 6.41 13.48 9.69
N THR A 444 7.19 13.89 8.69
CA THR A 444 7.37 15.27 8.24
C THR A 444 6.66 15.57 6.94
N ALA A 445 6.08 14.55 6.28
CA ALA A 445 5.31 14.72 5.06
C ALA A 445 4.11 15.64 5.32
N LEU A 446 4.07 16.77 4.63
CA LEU A 446 3.00 17.77 4.80
C LEU A 446 1.61 17.20 4.48
N PRO A 447 1.42 16.46 3.37
CA PRO A 447 0.07 16.04 3.02
C PRO A 447 -0.55 15.04 4.02
N PRO A 448 0.15 14.02 4.57
CA PRO A 448 -0.38 13.20 5.67
C PRO A 448 -0.69 13.98 6.95
N LEU A 449 0.14 14.97 7.31
CA LEU A 449 -0.11 15.83 8.48
C LEU A 449 -1.39 16.65 8.32
N GLU A 450 -1.64 17.19 7.12
CA GLU A 450 -2.87 17.90 6.80
C GLU A 450 -4.10 17.00 6.93
N VAL A 451 -4.07 15.79 6.34
CA VAL A 451 -5.17 14.83 6.43
C VAL A 451 -5.44 14.44 7.88
N LYS A 452 -4.40 14.13 8.67
CA LYS A 452 -4.55 13.78 10.09
C LYS A 452 -5.20 14.92 10.89
N SER A 453 -4.82 16.16 10.58
CA SER A 453 -5.39 17.35 11.21
C SER A 453 -6.87 17.53 10.86
N LYS A 454 -7.24 17.38 9.58
CA LYS A 454 -8.63 17.45 9.13
C LYS A 454 -9.50 16.36 9.76
N LEU A 455 -9.00 15.12 9.85
CA LEU A 455 -9.71 14.03 10.51
C LEU A 455 -9.98 14.32 11.99
N ALA A 456 -8.99 14.83 12.74
CA ALA A 456 -9.16 15.17 14.15
C ALA A 456 -10.21 16.27 14.37
N ILE A 457 -10.21 17.28 13.49
CA ILE A 457 -11.20 18.37 13.51
C ILE A 457 -12.59 17.85 13.12
N ALA A 458 -12.70 17.04 12.06
CA ALA A 458 -13.96 16.51 11.57
C ALA A 458 -14.62 15.54 12.55
N GLU A 459 -13.84 14.67 13.20
CA GLU A 459 -14.32 13.66 14.14
C GLU A 459 -14.64 14.25 15.53
N LYS A 460 -13.76 15.11 16.05
CA LYS A 460 -13.75 15.51 17.47
C LYS A 460 -13.74 17.02 17.68
N GLY A 461 -13.55 17.83 16.64
CA GLY A 461 -13.25 19.25 16.79
C GLY A 461 -11.91 19.50 17.50
N ASP A 462 -10.97 18.55 17.42
CA ASP A 462 -9.67 18.64 18.09
C ASP A 462 -8.64 19.36 17.20
N PHE A 463 -8.32 20.60 17.57
CA PHE A 463 -7.31 21.41 16.88
C PHE A 463 -5.87 21.12 17.33
N SER A 464 -5.65 20.37 18.41
CA SER A 464 -4.32 20.14 18.98
C SER A 464 -3.39 19.37 18.04
N VAL A 465 -3.97 18.52 17.19
CA VAL A 465 -3.24 17.80 16.13
C VAL A 465 -2.70 18.78 15.09
N ALA A 466 -3.52 19.73 14.64
CA ALA A 466 -3.11 20.75 13.69
C ALA A 466 -2.06 21.69 14.29
N GLU A 467 -2.21 22.09 15.55
CA GLU A 467 -1.23 22.91 16.25
C GLU A 467 0.15 22.22 16.31
N LYS A 468 0.19 20.93 16.66
CA LYS A 468 1.41 20.13 16.65
C LYS A 468 2.02 20.01 15.25
N ALA A 469 1.20 19.77 14.23
CA ALA A 469 1.67 19.73 12.84
C ALA A 469 2.28 21.08 12.44
N PHE A 470 1.60 22.20 12.72
CA PHE A 470 2.09 23.54 12.46
C PHE A 470 3.37 23.91 13.21
N ALA A 471 3.60 23.33 14.39
CA ALA A 471 4.86 23.47 15.12
C ALA A 471 5.98 22.65 14.46
N ALA A 472 5.70 21.40 14.08
CA ALA A 472 6.67 20.50 13.47
C ALA A 472 7.16 21.01 12.10
N VAL A 473 6.28 21.61 11.30
CA VAL A 473 6.65 22.06 9.94
C VAL A 473 7.49 23.32 9.90
N LYS A 474 7.57 24.10 11.00
CA LYS A 474 8.44 25.29 11.06
C LYS A 474 9.92 24.97 10.86
N SER A 475 10.35 23.77 11.26
CA SER A 475 11.72 23.29 11.12
C SER A 475 12.01 22.58 9.80
N ILE A 476 11.00 22.39 8.94
CA ILE A 476 11.15 21.66 7.68
C ILE A 476 11.46 22.64 6.54
N PRO A 477 12.49 22.38 5.71
CA PRO A 477 12.68 23.11 4.46
C PRO A 477 11.46 22.94 3.55
N MET A 478 10.80 24.04 3.23
CA MET A 478 9.61 24.07 2.38
C MET A 478 9.85 24.92 1.14
N THR A 479 9.29 24.49 0.01
CA THR A 479 9.15 25.33 -1.19
C THR A 479 8.25 26.53 -0.88
N ASN A 480 8.32 27.58 -1.70
CA ASN A 480 7.45 28.75 -1.53
C ASN A 480 5.97 28.35 -1.62
N GLU A 481 5.63 27.44 -2.53
CA GLU A 481 4.27 26.91 -2.64
C GLU A 481 3.81 26.19 -1.36
N GLN A 482 4.66 25.32 -0.80
CA GLN A 482 4.36 24.62 0.44
C GLN A 482 4.15 25.58 1.63
N LYS A 483 4.97 26.65 1.71
CA LYS A 483 4.79 27.71 2.73
C LYS A 483 3.45 28.41 2.58
N LEU A 484 3.07 28.77 1.35
CA LEU A 484 1.80 29.43 1.06
C LEU A 484 0.62 28.53 1.44
N ARG A 485 0.62 27.26 0.99
CA ARG A 485 -0.43 26.29 1.35
C ARG A 485 -0.54 26.10 2.86
N THR A 486 0.59 26.02 3.57
CA THR A 486 0.63 25.87 5.04
C THR A 486 0.05 27.10 5.74
N ALA A 487 0.38 28.31 5.30
CA ALA A 487 -0.13 29.55 5.88
C ALA A 487 -1.63 29.75 5.55
N SER A 488 -2.08 29.42 4.34
CA SER A 488 -3.52 29.39 4.00
C SER A 488 -4.30 28.42 4.90
N ALA A 489 -3.83 27.18 5.05
CA ALA A 489 -4.48 26.21 5.93
C ALA A 489 -4.52 26.66 7.39
N ARG A 490 -3.49 27.39 7.85
CA ARG A 490 -3.46 27.96 9.21
C ARG A 490 -4.50 29.07 9.38
N ALA A 491 -4.64 29.95 8.41
CA ALA A 491 -5.64 31.01 8.44
C ALA A 491 -7.07 30.43 8.51
N ASP A 492 -7.34 29.37 7.74
CA ASP A 492 -8.63 28.66 7.78
C ASP A 492 -8.88 28.01 9.15
N ILE A 493 -7.86 27.37 9.75
CA ILE A 493 -7.98 26.78 11.09
C ILE A 493 -8.23 27.83 12.16
N PHE A 494 -7.57 29.00 12.10
CA PHE A 494 -7.83 30.08 13.05
C PHE A 494 -9.28 30.60 12.96
N LEU A 495 -9.90 30.61 11.78
CA LEU A 495 -11.33 30.90 11.67
C LEU A 495 -12.19 29.87 12.40
N LEU A 496 -11.88 28.57 12.25
CA LEU A 496 -12.59 27.51 12.95
C LEU A 496 -12.40 27.57 14.48
N GLU A 497 -11.21 27.97 14.94
CA GLU A 497 -10.88 28.19 16.35
C GLU A 497 -11.48 29.48 16.95
N ARG A 498 -12.19 30.29 16.15
CA ARG A 498 -12.73 31.60 16.57
C ARG A 498 -11.64 32.62 16.96
N LYS A 499 -10.52 32.60 16.22
CA LYS A 499 -9.37 33.51 16.35
C LYS A 499 -9.28 34.44 15.13
N PRO A 500 -10.23 35.38 14.94
CA PRO A 500 -10.31 36.18 13.72
C PRO A 500 -9.14 37.15 13.56
N SER A 501 -8.51 37.62 14.66
CA SER A 501 -7.33 38.49 14.59
C SER A 501 -6.13 37.76 14.01
N GLU A 502 -5.91 36.52 14.45
CA GLU A 502 -4.82 35.66 13.99
C GLU A 502 -5.06 35.17 12.56
N ALA A 503 -6.30 34.80 12.22
CA ALA A 503 -6.68 34.47 10.84
C ALA A 503 -6.44 35.65 9.88
N LEU A 504 -6.83 36.86 10.29
CA LEU A 504 -6.61 38.08 9.52
C LEU A 504 -5.12 38.33 9.29
N GLN A 505 -4.32 38.28 10.36
CA GLN A 505 -2.87 38.52 10.29
C GLN A 505 -2.18 37.50 9.37
N GLU A 506 -2.50 36.21 9.53
CA GLU A 506 -1.91 35.14 8.72
C GLU A 506 -2.27 35.33 7.23
N ALA A 507 -3.53 35.64 6.93
CA ALA A 507 -4.00 35.84 5.57
C ALA A 507 -3.41 37.11 4.91
N GLU A 508 -3.30 38.23 5.64
CA GLU A 508 -2.73 39.48 5.12
C GLU A 508 -1.25 39.36 4.79
N ASN A 509 -0.51 38.51 5.51
CA ASN A 509 0.91 38.23 5.26
C ASN A 509 1.19 37.40 3.99
N LEU A 510 0.15 36.78 3.40
CA LEU A 510 0.31 36.02 2.16
C LEU A 510 0.52 36.97 0.96
N PRO A 511 1.54 36.80 0.13
CA PRO A 511 1.77 37.65 -1.05
C PRO A 511 0.78 37.37 -2.20
N ASP A 512 0.13 38.42 -2.72
CA ASP A 512 -0.88 38.32 -3.79
C ASP A 512 -0.30 37.79 -5.10
N ASP A 513 0.91 38.19 -5.46
CA ASP A 513 1.60 37.81 -6.70
C ASP A 513 1.89 36.31 -6.76
N LEU A 514 2.26 35.70 -5.62
CA LEU A 514 2.47 34.26 -5.56
C LEU A 514 1.15 33.46 -5.60
N LEU A 515 0.08 34.00 -5.02
CA LEU A 515 -1.24 33.35 -5.04
C LEU A 515 -1.96 33.51 -6.38
N ALA A 516 -1.66 34.55 -7.17
CA ALA A 516 -2.32 34.82 -8.44
C ALA A 516 -2.11 33.72 -9.50
N GLY A 517 -1.06 32.90 -9.34
CA GLY A 517 -0.78 31.74 -10.19
C GLY A 517 -1.51 30.46 -9.76
N LEU A 518 -2.07 30.43 -8.54
CA LEU A 518 -2.73 29.25 -7.97
C LEU A 518 -4.26 29.37 -8.09
N PRO A 519 -4.93 28.40 -8.73
CA PRO A 519 -6.37 28.44 -8.91
C PRO A 519 -7.15 28.64 -7.60
N GLY A 520 -8.01 29.66 -7.54
CA GLY A 520 -8.89 29.94 -6.39
C GLY A 520 -8.19 30.53 -5.15
N ALA A 521 -6.86 30.51 -5.08
CA ALA A 521 -6.12 30.84 -3.85
C ALA A 521 -6.26 32.32 -3.45
N LEU A 522 -6.21 33.24 -4.41
CA LEU A 522 -6.39 34.67 -4.14
C LEU A 522 -7.82 34.99 -3.70
N GLY A 523 -8.82 34.32 -4.28
CA GLY A 523 -10.22 34.42 -3.86
C GLY A 523 -10.40 33.92 -2.43
N GLY A 524 -9.84 32.76 -2.11
CA GLY A 524 -9.84 32.18 -0.76
C GLY A 524 -9.20 33.10 0.29
N LYS A 525 -7.99 33.63 0.01
CA LYS A 525 -7.32 34.60 0.88
C LYS A 525 -8.25 35.76 1.25
N TYR A 526 -8.81 36.44 0.26
CA TYR A 526 -9.63 37.62 0.50
C TYR A 526 -11.00 37.28 1.10
N TYR A 527 -11.50 36.06 0.90
CA TYR A 527 -12.66 35.55 1.63
C TYR A 527 -12.35 35.42 3.14
N VAL A 528 -11.21 34.84 3.52
CA VAL A 528 -10.76 34.72 4.92
C VAL A 528 -10.58 36.11 5.56
N ILE A 529 -9.94 37.04 4.85
CA ILE A 529 -9.80 38.44 5.32
C ILE A 529 -11.17 39.08 5.54
N GLY A 530 -12.09 38.95 4.58
CA GLY A 530 -13.43 39.52 4.67
C GLY A 530 -14.22 38.95 5.84
N PHE A 531 -14.16 37.62 6.02
CA PHE A 531 -14.80 36.93 7.14
C PHE A 531 -14.23 37.38 8.49
N SER A 532 -12.90 37.45 8.59
CA SER A 532 -12.20 37.86 9.82
C SER A 532 -12.54 39.30 10.21
N ARG A 533 -12.53 40.23 9.24
CA ARG A 533 -12.89 41.64 9.47
C ARG A 533 -14.34 41.80 9.91
N LYS A 534 -15.26 41.05 9.30
CA LYS A 534 -16.66 41.02 9.70
C LYS A 534 -16.82 40.53 11.15
N ALA A 535 -16.10 39.47 11.54
CA ALA A 535 -16.09 38.99 12.93
C ALA A 535 -15.51 40.01 13.92
N LEU A 536 -14.59 40.86 13.47
CA LEU A 536 -14.01 41.99 14.21
C LEU A 536 -14.85 43.28 14.14
N GLN A 537 -16.06 43.22 13.58
CA GLN A 537 -16.97 44.38 13.41
C GLN A 537 -16.42 45.49 12.49
N ASP A 538 -15.47 45.17 11.60
CA ASP A 538 -14.99 46.03 10.51
C ASP A 538 -15.79 45.74 9.22
N ASP A 539 -17.04 46.20 9.16
CA ASP A 539 -17.92 45.97 8.01
C ASP A 539 -17.39 46.59 6.71
N ALA A 540 -16.76 47.76 6.80
CA ALA A 540 -16.21 48.46 5.64
C ALA A 540 -15.02 47.70 5.05
N GLY A 541 -14.09 47.26 5.90
CA GLY A 541 -12.96 46.44 5.47
C GLY A 541 -13.38 45.04 5.03
N ALA A 542 -14.39 44.44 5.67
CA ALA A 542 -14.96 43.17 5.22
C ALA A 542 -15.51 43.27 3.79
N ARG A 543 -16.31 44.30 3.52
CA ARG A 543 -16.84 44.56 2.17
C ARG A 543 -15.73 44.80 1.16
N ALA A 544 -14.71 45.57 1.51
CA ALA A 544 -13.56 45.81 0.63
C ALA A 544 -12.80 44.51 0.30
N ALA A 545 -12.64 43.62 1.27
CA ALA A 545 -12.00 42.32 1.05
C ALA A 545 -12.85 41.40 0.17
N PHE A 546 -14.16 41.30 0.39
CA PHE A 546 -15.05 40.51 -0.47
C PHE A 546 -15.10 41.04 -1.91
N GLU A 547 -15.04 42.35 -2.11
CA GLU A 547 -14.92 42.95 -3.45
C GLU A 547 -13.61 42.58 -4.15
N LYS A 548 -12.49 42.53 -3.42
CA LYS A 548 -11.22 42.01 -3.95
C LYS A 548 -11.31 40.53 -4.31
N ALA A 549 -11.94 39.71 -3.45
CA ALA A 549 -12.18 38.29 -3.73
C ALA A 549 -13.00 38.10 -5.01
N ARG A 550 -14.10 38.86 -5.17
CA ARG A 550 -14.94 38.85 -6.37
C ARG A 550 -14.12 39.12 -7.63
N GLY A 551 -13.38 40.23 -7.65
CA GLY A 551 -12.57 40.61 -8.81
C GLY A 551 -11.48 39.59 -9.16
N ALA A 552 -10.87 38.95 -8.16
CA ALA A 552 -9.89 37.88 -8.37
C ALA A 552 -10.53 36.63 -9.00
N ILE A 553 -11.67 36.18 -8.47
CA ILE A 553 -12.37 34.98 -8.94
C ILE A 553 -12.94 35.21 -10.35
N GLU A 554 -13.58 36.34 -10.62
CA GLU A 554 -14.11 36.68 -11.95
C GLU A 554 -13.00 36.75 -13.01
N LYS A 555 -11.83 37.29 -12.65
CA LYS A 555 -10.66 37.31 -13.56
C LYS A 555 -10.20 35.89 -13.91
N GLN A 556 -10.30 34.96 -12.98
CA GLN A 556 -9.94 33.57 -13.21
C GLN A 556 -11.02 32.83 -14.03
N LEU A 557 -12.30 33.05 -13.73
CA LEU A 557 -13.42 32.48 -14.50
C LEU A 557 -13.43 32.92 -15.97
N LYS A 558 -12.88 34.09 -16.30
CA LYS A 558 -12.64 34.50 -17.70
C LYS A 558 -11.66 33.59 -18.45
N ARG A 559 -10.77 32.91 -17.74
CA ARG A 559 -9.80 31.94 -18.31
C ARG A 559 -10.31 30.50 -18.25
N SER A 560 -11.14 30.18 -17.26
CA SER A 560 -11.68 28.83 -17.01
C SER A 560 -13.11 28.94 -16.48
N SER A 561 -14.09 28.94 -17.38
CA SER A 561 -15.50 29.26 -17.10
C SER A 561 -16.34 28.07 -16.65
N ASP A 562 -15.74 26.89 -16.52
CA ASP A 562 -16.39 25.61 -16.24
C ASP A 562 -15.83 24.92 -14.98
N VAL A 563 -15.31 25.71 -14.04
CA VAL A 563 -14.74 25.23 -12.77
C VAL A 563 -15.75 25.42 -11.62
N ALA A 564 -16.37 24.33 -11.17
CA ALA A 564 -17.41 24.37 -10.15
C ALA A 564 -16.94 25.01 -8.83
N GLU A 565 -15.69 24.76 -8.40
CA GLU A 565 -15.15 25.35 -7.17
C GLU A 565 -15.07 26.88 -7.24
N LEU A 566 -14.73 27.45 -8.40
CA LEU A 566 -14.66 28.91 -8.57
C LEU A 566 -16.06 29.54 -8.55
N HIS A 567 -17.04 28.89 -9.18
CA HIS A 567 -18.43 29.35 -9.16
C HIS A 567 -19.00 29.32 -7.74
N ILE A 568 -18.76 28.27 -6.96
CA ILE A 568 -19.27 28.22 -5.59
C ILE A 568 -18.52 29.18 -4.66
N GLN A 569 -17.23 29.41 -4.85
CA GLN A 569 -16.49 30.47 -4.15
C GLN A 569 -17.06 31.86 -4.46
N LEU A 570 -17.32 32.15 -5.74
CA LEU A 570 -17.94 33.41 -6.16
C LEU A 570 -19.33 33.58 -5.54
N ALA A 571 -20.16 32.53 -5.55
CA ALA A 571 -21.48 32.55 -4.93
C ALA A 571 -21.42 32.93 -3.44
N LYS A 572 -20.49 32.35 -2.68
CA LYS A 572 -20.29 32.69 -1.26
C LYS A 572 -19.87 34.15 -1.06
N VAL A 573 -18.99 34.68 -1.92
CA VAL A 573 -18.56 36.09 -1.89
C VAL A 573 -19.74 37.02 -2.20
N LEU A 574 -20.49 36.74 -3.26
CA LEU A 574 -21.67 37.52 -3.66
C LEU A 574 -22.75 37.52 -2.56
N ALA A 575 -22.94 36.39 -1.89
CA ALA A 575 -23.85 36.29 -0.75
C ALA A 575 -23.40 37.21 0.40
N GLN A 576 -22.11 37.24 0.73
CA GLN A 576 -21.57 38.14 1.76
C GLN A 576 -21.70 39.63 1.37
N LEU A 577 -21.72 39.94 0.07
CA LEU A 577 -21.96 41.28 -0.48
C LEU A 577 -23.46 41.63 -0.59
N ASN A 578 -24.36 40.76 -0.12
CA ASN A 578 -25.81 40.89 -0.24
C ASN A 578 -26.33 40.96 -1.70
N GLN A 579 -25.60 40.36 -2.65
CA GLN A 579 -25.99 40.26 -4.06
C GLN A 579 -26.76 38.95 -4.31
N ARG A 580 -27.98 38.88 -3.78
CA ARG A 580 -28.78 37.63 -3.68
C ARG A 580 -28.92 36.88 -5.01
N ASP A 581 -29.45 37.53 -6.05
CA ASP A 581 -29.78 36.85 -7.31
C ASP A 581 -28.52 36.32 -8.01
N SER A 582 -27.45 37.12 -8.00
CA SER A 582 -26.14 36.72 -8.53
C SER A 582 -25.55 35.55 -7.74
N ALA A 583 -25.62 35.59 -6.40
CA ALA A 583 -25.14 34.50 -5.56
C ALA A 583 -25.86 33.17 -5.85
N LEU A 584 -27.19 33.21 -5.97
CA LEU A 584 -27.99 32.01 -6.28
C LEU A 584 -27.77 31.51 -7.71
N ALA A 585 -27.53 32.40 -8.68
CA ALA A 585 -27.19 32.02 -10.04
C ALA A 585 -25.84 31.28 -10.11
N GLU A 586 -24.82 31.79 -9.43
CA GLU A 586 -23.50 31.17 -9.36
C GLU A 586 -23.52 29.84 -8.59
N ALA A 587 -24.29 29.75 -7.49
CA ALA A 587 -24.48 28.51 -6.74
C ALA A 587 -25.15 27.41 -7.58
N ARG A 588 -26.16 27.78 -8.37
CA ARG A 588 -26.81 26.87 -9.34
C ARG A 588 -25.83 26.43 -10.41
N ARG A 589 -25.06 27.37 -10.97
CA ARG A 589 -24.05 27.07 -11.99
C ARG A 589 -23.01 26.07 -11.48
N ALA A 590 -22.52 26.24 -10.26
CA ALA A 590 -21.60 25.29 -9.63
C ALA A 590 -22.21 23.88 -9.53
N SER A 591 -23.48 23.79 -9.10
CA SER A 591 -24.20 22.52 -8.97
C SER A 591 -24.46 21.83 -10.31
N GLU A 592 -24.69 22.60 -11.38
CA GLU A 592 -24.85 22.07 -12.74
C GLU A 592 -23.53 21.54 -13.33
N LEU A 593 -22.40 22.18 -12.99
CA LEU A 593 -21.08 21.78 -13.45
C LEU A 593 -20.60 20.49 -12.77
N GLN A 594 -20.89 20.33 -11.47
CA GLN A 594 -20.46 19.19 -10.67
C GLN A 594 -21.59 18.66 -9.77
N PRO A 595 -22.61 18.02 -10.35
CA PRO A 595 -23.68 17.40 -9.57
C PRO A 595 -23.17 16.14 -8.87
N GLU A 596 -23.68 15.87 -7.67
CA GLU A 596 -23.35 14.65 -6.89
C GLU A 596 -23.64 13.35 -7.64
N SER A 597 -24.60 13.35 -8.56
CA SER A 597 -24.91 12.18 -9.39
C SER A 597 -23.82 11.85 -10.40
N LYS A 598 -22.97 12.82 -10.77
CA LYS A 598 -21.81 12.64 -11.64
C LYS A 598 -20.53 12.44 -10.83
N ASP A 599 -20.45 13.10 -9.67
CA ASP A 599 -19.31 13.03 -8.78
C ASP A 599 -19.75 12.97 -7.31
N ALA A 600 -19.95 11.75 -6.81
CA ALA A 600 -20.30 11.50 -5.42
C ALA A 600 -19.17 11.79 -4.42
N PHE A 601 -17.95 12.06 -4.91
CA PHE A 601 -16.81 12.42 -4.06
C PHE A 601 -16.69 13.94 -3.91
N GLY A 602 -16.60 14.68 -5.02
CA GLY A 602 -16.44 16.14 -5.01
C GLY A 602 -17.75 16.93 -5.04
N GLY A 603 -18.84 16.36 -5.54
CA GLY A 603 -20.15 17.01 -5.57
C GLY A 603 -20.68 17.44 -4.19
N PRO A 604 -20.54 16.62 -3.12
CA PRO A 604 -20.99 17.00 -1.78
C PRO A 604 -20.37 18.30 -1.25
N GLU A 605 -19.13 18.62 -1.62
CA GLU A 605 -18.47 19.88 -1.23
C GLU A 605 -19.13 21.09 -1.90
N ILE A 606 -19.50 20.97 -3.18
CA ILE A 606 -20.24 22.00 -3.91
C ILE A 606 -21.62 22.19 -3.26
N THR A 607 -22.32 21.09 -2.97
CA THR A 607 -23.63 21.11 -2.31
C THR A 607 -23.55 21.73 -0.90
N GLU A 608 -22.52 21.44 -0.12
CA GLU A 608 -22.29 22.12 1.16
C GLU A 608 -22.09 23.62 0.95
N GLY A 609 -21.32 24.01 -0.06
CA GLY A 609 -21.16 25.41 -0.43
C GLY A 609 -22.47 26.11 -0.78
N VAL A 610 -23.42 25.40 -1.42
CA VAL A 610 -24.77 25.93 -1.69
C VAL A 610 -25.55 26.14 -0.39
N ALA A 611 -25.47 25.19 0.55
CA ALA A 611 -26.06 25.36 1.88
C ALA A 611 -25.47 26.57 2.62
N GLN A 612 -24.16 26.80 2.50
CA GLN A 612 -23.51 27.99 3.07
C GLN A 612 -24.04 29.30 2.44
N VAL A 613 -24.25 29.34 1.12
CA VAL A 613 -24.86 30.48 0.43
C VAL A 613 -26.28 30.75 0.96
N TYR A 614 -27.11 29.72 1.09
CA TYR A 614 -28.46 29.87 1.65
C TYR A 614 -28.44 30.38 3.10
N ALA A 615 -27.54 29.86 3.93
CA ALA A 615 -27.39 30.32 5.31
C ALA A 615 -26.95 31.79 5.39
N ILE A 616 -26.01 32.22 4.55
CA ILE A 616 -25.55 33.63 4.47
C ILE A 616 -26.70 34.56 4.05
N LEU A 617 -27.56 34.12 3.13
CA LEU A 617 -28.71 34.88 2.63
C LEU A 617 -29.96 34.82 3.54
N GLY A 618 -29.88 34.11 4.67
CA GLY A 618 -30.97 33.94 5.62
C GLY A 618 -32.05 32.94 5.20
N GLU A 619 -31.80 32.10 4.19
CA GLU A 619 -32.70 31.02 3.77
C GLU A 619 -32.46 29.74 4.60
N ASN A 620 -32.60 29.84 5.92
CA ASN A 620 -32.24 28.81 6.89
C ASN A 620 -32.85 27.44 6.59
N GLY A 621 -34.14 27.39 6.24
CA GLY A 621 -34.83 26.12 5.95
C GLY A 621 -34.19 25.33 4.81
N ARG A 622 -33.76 26.02 3.73
CA ARG A 622 -33.09 25.39 2.58
C ARG A 622 -31.68 24.93 2.94
N ALA A 623 -30.94 25.73 3.71
CA ALA A 623 -29.63 25.32 4.21
C ALA A 623 -29.73 24.05 5.07
N ILE A 624 -30.69 24.00 6.01
CA ILE A 624 -30.89 22.85 6.91
C ILE A 624 -31.33 21.60 6.14
N GLU A 625 -32.22 21.74 5.14
CA GLU A 625 -32.64 20.65 4.25
C GLU A 625 -31.43 20.00 3.56
N ILE A 626 -30.57 20.82 2.94
CA ILE A 626 -29.36 20.33 2.26
C ILE A 626 -28.40 19.67 3.26
N LEU A 627 -28.20 20.24 4.44
CA LEU A 627 -27.33 19.66 5.46
C LEU A 627 -27.86 18.32 6.01
N ASP A 628 -29.18 18.15 6.14
CA ASP A 628 -29.78 16.85 6.50
C ASP A 628 -29.46 15.78 5.47
N GLU A 629 -29.60 16.12 4.19
CA GLU A 629 -29.24 15.22 3.10
C GLU A 629 -27.77 14.82 3.13
N LEU A 630 -26.85 15.78 3.24
CA LEU A 630 -25.40 15.53 3.26
C LEU A 630 -24.99 14.67 4.46
N LEU A 631 -25.61 14.89 5.64
CA LEU A 631 -25.37 14.08 6.83
C LEU A 631 -25.97 12.67 6.73
N SER A 632 -26.89 12.42 5.80
CA SER A 632 -27.52 11.11 5.60
C SER A 632 -26.75 10.17 4.66
N ARG A 633 -25.83 10.71 3.84
CA ARG A 633 -25.05 9.99 2.82
C ARG A 633 -23.54 10.16 3.01
N PRO A 634 -22.69 9.45 2.23
CA PRO A 634 -21.25 9.71 2.25
C PRO A 634 -20.93 11.15 1.85
N SER A 635 -20.26 11.88 2.74
CA SER A 635 -19.82 13.27 2.55
C SER A 635 -18.80 13.64 3.64
N ALA A 636 -18.04 14.71 3.43
CA ALA A 636 -17.13 15.26 4.44
C ALA A 636 -17.86 16.05 5.55
N VAL A 637 -19.18 16.27 5.42
CA VAL A 637 -19.96 17.03 6.41
C VAL A 637 -20.14 16.19 7.67
N THR A 638 -19.71 16.73 8.81
CA THR A 638 -19.88 16.09 10.13
C THR A 638 -20.63 17.00 11.09
N VAL A 639 -21.24 16.41 12.11
CA VAL A 639 -21.89 17.16 13.20
C VAL A 639 -20.89 18.08 13.90
N GLN A 640 -19.64 17.64 14.10
CA GLN A 640 -18.62 18.49 14.73
C GLN A 640 -18.21 19.63 13.81
N GLY A 641 -17.99 19.38 12.52
CA GLY A 641 -17.72 20.40 11.51
C GLY A 641 -18.81 21.47 11.49
N LEU A 642 -20.08 21.05 11.52
CA LEU A 642 -21.21 21.96 11.63
C LEU A 642 -21.16 22.78 12.92
N LYS A 643 -20.79 22.21 14.07
CA LYS A 643 -20.72 22.91 15.37
C LYS A 643 -19.61 23.95 15.47
N ILE A 644 -18.44 23.67 14.91
CA ILE A 644 -17.27 24.55 15.04
C ILE A 644 -17.26 25.66 13.98
N ASN A 645 -17.70 25.37 12.75
CA ASN A 645 -17.56 26.28 11.62
C ASN A 645 -18.43 27.54 11.80
N PRO A 646 -17.83 28.76 11.80
CA PRO A 646 -18.54 30.02 12.05
C PRO A 646 -19.53 30.40 10.94
N THR A 647 -19.42 29.84 9.74
CA THR A 647 -20.39 30.09 8.65
C THR A 647 -21.82 29.68 9.03
N TRP A 648 -21.98 28.74 9.97
CA TRP A 648 -23.29 28.26 10.43
C TRP A 648 -23.84 29.02 11.64
N ASP A 649 -23.16 30.08 12.10
CA ASP A 649 -23.61 30.88 13.26
C ASP A 649 -25.05 31.41 13.14
N PRO A 650 -25.51 31.89 11.97
CA PRO A 650 -26.91 32.30 11.81
C PRO A 650 -27.94 31.20 12.09
N LEU A 651 -27.54 29.92 11.96
CA LEU A 651 -28.41 28.76 12.17
C LEU A 651 -28.39 28.24 13.62
N ARG A 652 -27.47 28.70 14.48
CA ARG A 652 -27.22 28.11 15.81
C ARG A 652 -28.44 28.08 16.70
N ASN A 653 -29.28 29.11 16.63
CA ASN A 653 -30.50 29.22 17.45
C ASN A 653 -31.75 28.71 16.73
N ASP A 654 -31.61 28.20 15.50
CA ASP A 654 -32.73 27.64 14.72
C ASP A 654 -33.12 26.26 15.28
N PRO A 655 -34.40 26.03 15.65
CA PRO A 655 -34.85 24.75 16.19
C PRO A 655 -34.63 23.57 15.23
N GLY A 656 -34.75 23.79 13.92
CA GLY A 656 -34.52 22.77 12.89
C GLY A 656 -33.05 22.37 12.83
N PHE A 657 -32.14 23.33 12.97
CA PHE A 657 -30.71 23.05 13.02
C PHE A 657 -30.31 22.29 14.30
N GLN A 658 -30.88 22.64 15.46
CA GLN A 658 -30.65 21.90 16.71
C GLN A 658 -31.19 20.47 16.66
N ALA A 659 -32.37 20.28 16.05
CA ALA A 659 -32.93 18.96 15.79
C ALA A 659 -32.03 18.14 14.84
N LEU A 660 -31.49 18.78 13.80
CA LEU A 660 -30.54 18.17 12.88
C LEU A 660 -29.28 17.67 13.61
N LEU A 661 -28.62 18.52 14.41
CA LEU A 661 -27.43 18.12 15.17
C LEU A 661 -27.71 16.94 16.12
N SER A 662 -28.89 16.94 16.76
CA SER A 662 -29.33 15.87 17.66
C SER A 662 -29.58 14.56 16.91
N LYS A 663 -30.21 14.62 15.73
CA LYS A 663 -30.49 13.47 14.85
C LYS A 663 -29.23 12.69 14.47
N TYR A 664 -28.09 13.38 14.29
CA TYR A 664 -26.84 12.78 13.82
C TYR A 664 -25.74 12.68 14.89
N ALA A 665 -26.00 13.06 16.15
CA ALA A 665 -24.97 13.15 17.20
C ALA A 665 -24.19 11.85 17.49
N GLY A 666 -24.73 10.68 17.13
CA GLY A 666 -24.10 9.36 17.30
C GLY A 666 -23.62 8.68 16.01
N LYS A 667 -23.79 9.33 14.85
CA LYS A 667 -23.20 8.88 13.59
C LYS A 667 -21.84 9.56 13.44
N THR A 668 -20.90 9.14 14.29
CA THR A 668 -19.48 9.47 14.15
C THR A 668 -18.89 8.66 13.03
#